data_AF-A0A7C4URB2-F1
#
_entry.id   AF-A0A7C4URB2-F1
#
_cell.length_a   1.000
_cell.length_b   1.000
_cell.length_c   1.000
_cell.angle_alpha   90.00
_cell.angle_beta   90.00
_cell.angle_gamma   90.00
#
_symmetry.space_group_name_H-M   'P 1'
#
loop_
_entity.id
_entity.type
_entity.pdbx_description
1 polymer ?
#
loop_
_entity_poly.entity_id
_entity_poly.type
_entity_poly.pdbx_seq_one_letter_code
_entity_poly.pdbx_strand_id
1 'polypeptide(L)'
;MANLVFGTVNSSGCVNCGVDNICGKETFTVKWKGTLILSVVFLGLLVFYWSLGWFEKKQVEWEEEAKKIFDFSSEAVRELHIQQAGGPLCVAKKGIDGLWKFEKPSQDIPAFSYMWDRVAKNLSELKNHRTIIREMEDKKPYGLDVPSLTVKAVVDGFQSPVELKFGFLDPTNTYRYATMDDKSVFLVDDKQFFELNRSLEDLRHRFLVKDRETPLVRIEFARYWTEDDEVPEGSCTPAIGEESVVVVMERENEKSPWYLVSPSKGLANQEAVNALANEIQFGMGRNFVDSPENLSDYGLDPPRCRLTYYDAKERAPQTLYLGGLQTAGQSTQEKDKEKRKRLKLSESTGVFARLAGQKSVFLLDTHIIELLPRSPESFKDRRIFTKDLGDVVKIERVKDGNKIFSLVKDVDKGWTMEYPSLPQFELDQMSVSNYISKLKTSEVQSFPGGSIEDRGLDKTNDNLKFEWKNGEVVTLYYANVPGDNLHSYITRDNGEIGMVTNDVVSMFWVTPEEFVSLVLYKFPPSDVEEVSITANSVKFDFVNLEGNWRVSSPEGYVLTNQSDFMRVLRNLSSLTATKIFDAGEEKDLGEVTVEVDIKKIRGENTQSKFKIGKLLIGKSDDTDVRYRWAKMEGRSGIFQVKQEVVDVIMDMLKSVVKQ
;
A
#
# COMPACT_ATOMS: atom_id res chain seq x y z
N MET A 1 -18.46 1.40 -24.39
CA MET A 1 -19.51 2.16 -23.69
C MET A 1 -18.91 3.50 -23.29
N ALA A 2 -19.55 4.62 -23.60
CA ALA A 2 -19.14 5.93 -23.10
C ALA A 2 -20.40 6.77 -22.91
N ASN A 3 -20.73 7.08 -21.65
CA ASN A 3 -21.75 8.06 -21.29
C ASN A 3 -21.07 9.38 -21.00
N LEU A 4 -21.55 10.45 -21.63
CA LEU A 4 -21.43 11.84 -21.20
C LEU A 4 -22.67 12.57 -21.78
N VAL A 5 -23.37 13.51 -21.14
CA VAL A 5 -23.57 13.94 -19.75
C VAL A 5 -24.39 15.23 -19.90
N PHE A 6 -25.59 15.30 -19.29
CA PHE A 6 -26.37 16.52 -18.97
C PHE A 6 -26.74 17.50 -20.14
N GLY A 7 -27.90 18.17 -20.17
CA GLY A 7 -29.00 18.25 -19.21
C GLY A 7 -29.33 19.70 -18.88
N THR A 8 -30.56 20.17 -19.17
CA THR A 8 -31.21 21.33 -18.54
C THR A 8 -32.70 21.39 -18.94
N VAL A 9 -33.56 21.88 -18.04
CA VAL A 9 -35.02 21.68 -18.05
C VAL A 9 -35.74 22.91 -17.49
N ASN A 10 -36.89 23.28 -18.10
CA ASN A 10 -37.89 24.28 -17.64
C ASN A 10 -37.35 25.73 -17.44
N SER A 11 -38.13 26.81 -17.34
CA SER A 11 -39.58 27.07 -17.14
C SER A 11 -39.95 28.42 -17.82
N SER A 12 -41.15 29.04 -17.80
CA SER A 12 -42.58 28.66 -17.66
C SER A 12 -43.43 29.93 -17.87
N GLY A 13 -44.64 29.86 -18.47
CA GLY A 13 -45.51 31.05 -18.61
C GLY A 13 -46.91 30.75 -19.15
N CYS A 14 -47.95 31.07 -18.36
CA CYS A 14 -49.37 30.89 -18.71
C CYS A 14 -49.99 32.15 -19.36
N VAL A 15 -51.14 32.02 -20.05
CA VAL A 15 -52.45 32.63 -19.67
C VAL A 15 -53.50 32.52 -20.82
N ASN A 16 -54.60 31.83 -20.50
CA ASN A 16 -56.02 31.94 -20.92
C ASN A 16 -56.54 32.28 -22.34
N CYS A 17 -57.55 31.44 -22.69
CA CYS A 17 -58.85 31.74 -23.33
C CYS A 17 -58.95 32.08 -24.83
N GLY A 18 -59.81 31.35 -25.55
CA GLY A 18 -60.34 31.77 -26.87
C GLY A 18 -60.73 30.65 -27.82
N VAL A 19 -61.91 30.06 -27.61
CA VAL A 19 -62.65 29.15 -28.49
C VAL A 19 -62.54 29.51 -29.99
N ASP A 20 -61.98 28.64 -30.85
CA ASP A 20 -62.75 27.85 -31.84
C ASP A 20 -61.87 26.92 -32.72
N ASN A 21 -62.51 26.05 -33.50
CA ASN A 21 -61.88 25.01 -34.34
C ASN A 21 -60.92 25.53 -35.42
N ILE A 22 -59.73 24.90 -35.56
CA ILE A 22 -59.12 24.44 -36.83
C ILE A 22 -58.05 23.38 -36.53
N CYS A 23 -58.12 22.23 -37.20
CA CYS A 23 -57.07 21.21 -37.16
C CYS A 23 -56.01 21.51 -38.23
N GLY A 24 -54.85 22.05 -37.82
CA GLY A 24 -53.72 22.36 -38.70
C GLY A 24 -52.48 21.53 -38.35
N LYS A 25 -52.29 20.38 -39.01
CA LYS A 25 -50.99 19.69 -39.00
C LYS A 25 -50.07 20.35 -40.04
N GLU A 26 -49.14 21.20 -39.60
CA GLU A 26 -48.00 21.56 -40.43
C GLU A 26 -47.03 20.38 -40.53
N THR A 27 -47.25 19.52 -41.52
CA THR A 27 -46.31 18.46 -41.89
C THR A 27 -45.10 19.09 -42.57
N PHE A 28 -43.95 19.01 -41.92
CA PHE A 28 -42.67 19.36 -42.55
C PHE A 28 -42.38 18.36 -43.69
N THR A 29 -42.78 18.72 -44.91
CA THR A 29 -42.66 17.85 -46.09
C THR A 29 -41.22 17.80 -46.57
N VAL A 30 -40.40 17.01 -45.88
CA VAL A 30 -39.06 16.63 -46.36
C VAL A 30 -39.24 15.98 -47.74
N LYS A 31 -38.66 16.59 -48.78
CA LYS A 31 -38.66 16.07 -50.16
C LYS A 31 -37.83 14.78 -50.22
N TRP A 32 -38.43 13.68 -49.79
CA TRP A 32 -37.81 12.37 -49.56
C TRP A 32 -36.92 11.90 -50.72
N LYS A 33 -37.35 12.13 -51.97
CA LYS A 33 -36.55 11.80 -53.17
C LYS A 33 -35.23 12.58 -53.25
N GLY A 34 -35.21 13.86 -52.89
CA GLY A 34 -34.00 14.68 -52.88
C GLY A 34 -33.06 14.28 -51.76
N THR A 35 -33.59 14.06 -50.54
CA THR A 35 -32.81 13.58 -49.39
C THR A 35 -32.19 12.22 -49.66
N LEU A 36 -32.93 11.28 -50.26
CA LEU A 36 -32.45 9.93 -50.54
C LEU A 36 -31.35 9.91 -51.62
N ILE A 37 -31.48 10.75 -52.67
CA ILE A 37 -30.38 10.96 -53.64
C ILE A 37 -29.15 11.55 -52.94
N LEU A 38 -29.32 12.56 -52.08
CA LEU A 38 -28.22 13.18 -51.35
C LEU A 38 -27.51 12.17 -50.42
N SER A 39 -28.27 11.30 -49.73
CA SER A 39 -27.72 10.24 -48.89
C SER A 39 -26.97 9.17 -49.70
N VAL A 40 -27.43 8.81 -50.90
CA VAL A 40 -26.71 7.89 -51.80
C VAL A 40 -25.41 8.52 -52.30
N VAL A 41 -25.42 9.79 -52.68
CA VAL A 41 -24.21 10.53 -53.07
C VAL A 41 -23.24 10.66 -51.89
N PHE A 42 -23.74 10.94 -50.68
CA PHE A 42 -22.93 11.03 -49.46
C PHE A 42 -22.32 9.68 -49.07
N LEU A 43 -23.07 8.58 -49.15
CA LEU A 43 -22.53 7.22 -48.99
C LEU A 43 -21.48 6.89 -50.06
N GLY A 44 -21.71 7.27 -51.31
CA GLY A 44 -20.73 7.14 -52.39
C GLY A 44 -19.43 7.90 -52.10
N LEU A 45 -19.52 9.12 -51.58
CA LEU A 45 -18.36 9.92 -51.16
C LEU A 45 -17.65 9.34 -49.93
N LEU A 46 -18.39 8.80 -48.95
CA LEU A 46 -17.80 8.11 -47.80
C LEU A 46 -17.06 6.83 -48.21
N VAL A 47 -17.65 6.01 -49.09
CA VAL A 47 -17.00 4.81 -49.64
C VAL A 47 -15.79 5.17 -50.49
N PHE A 48 -15.87 6.25 -51.29
CA PHE A 48 -14.74 6.75 -52.08
C PHE A 48 -13.60 7.26 -51.20
N TYR A 49 -13.90 8.07 -50.17
CA TYR A 49 -12.91 8.54 -49.20
C TYR A 49 -12.25 7.40 -48.41
N TRP A 50 -13.05 6.44 -47.95
CA TRP A 50 -12.54 5.23 -47.28
C TRP A 50 -11.69 4.37 -48.22
N SER A 51 -12.08 4.24 -49.48
CA SER A 51 -11.33 3.52 -50.51
C SER A 51 -9.99 4.19 -50.82
N LEU A 52 -9.93 5.52 -50.95
CA LEU A 52 -8.67 6.26 -51.10
C LEU A 52 -7.72 5.99 -49.93
N GLY A 53 -8.20 6.14 -48.68
CA GLY A 53 -7.39 5.84 -47.49
C GLY A 53 -7.01 4.37 -47.35
N TRP A 54 -7.74 3.43 -47.97
CA TRP A 54 -7.38 2.02 -48.04
C TRP A 54 -6.31 1.75 -49.12
N PHE A 55 -6.41 2.38 -50.29
CA PHE A 55 -5.41 2.28 -51.34
C PHE A 55 -4.09 2.95 -50.97
N GLU A 56 -4.11 4.13 -50.33
CA GLU A 56 -2.89 4.77 -49.81
C GLU A 56 -2.19 3.88 -48.77
N LYS A 57 -2.94 3.29 -47.83
CA LYS A 57 -2.39 2.32 -46.87
C LYS A 57 -1.78 1.10 -47.58
N LYS A 58 -2.47 0.51 -48.55
CA LYS A 58 -1.94 -0.61 -49.33
C LYS A 58 -0.69 -0.26 -50.13
N GLN A 59 -0.60 0.95 -50.69
CA GLN A 59 0.59 1.40 -51.40
C GLN A 59 1.76 1.57 -50.44
N VAL A 60 1.54 2.19 -49.27
CA VAL A 60 2.57 2.31 -48.22
C VAL A 60 2.98 0.92 -47.69
N GLU A 61 2.04 0.01 -47.46
CA GLU A 61 2.33 -1.38 -47.05
C GLU A 61 3.19 -2.10 -48.09
N TRP A 62 2.84 -2.04 -49.38
CA TRP A 62 3.65 -2.63 -50.45
C TRP A 62 5.02 -1.97 -50.63
N GLU A 63 5.14 -0.65 -50.47
CA GLU A 63 6.42 0.05 -50.49
C GLU A 63 7.29 -0.32 -49.28
N GLU A 64 6.69 -0.54 -48.11
CA GLU A 64 7.38 -0.97 -46.89
C GLU A 64 7.76 -2.47 -46.92
N GLU A 65 6.99 -3.31 -47.61
CA GLU A 65 7.35 -4.71 -47.91
C GLU A 65 8.46 -4.78 -48.96
N ALA A 66 8.40 -3.99 -50.03
CA ALA A 66 9.44 -3.93 -51.06
C ALA A 66 10.80 -3.41 -50.55
N LYS A 67 10.83 -2.73 -49.40
CA LYS A 67 12.06 -2.32 -48.70
C LYS A 67 12.67 -3.43 -47.84
N LYS A 68 11.99 -4.56 -47.58
CA LYS A 68 12.55 -5.66 -46.79
C LYS A 68 13.80 -6.22 -47.47
N ILE A 69 14.79 -6.57 -46.64
CA ILE A 69 16.06 -7.16 -47.09
C ILE A 69 15.89 -8.65 -47.40
N PHE A 70 14.97 -9.31 -46.71
CA PHE A 70 14.74 -10.74 -46.80
C PHE A 70 13.28 -11.08 -47.08
N ASP A 71 13.07 -12.17 -47.81
CA ASP A 71 11.76 -12.75 -48.14
C ASP A 71 11.61 -14.13 -47.44
N PHE A 72 11.78 -14.13 -46.11
CA PHE A 72 11.53 -15.30 -45.26
C PHE A 72 10.72 -14.91 -44.03
N SER A 73 10.00 -15.86 -43.44
CA SER A 73 9.27 -15.66 -42.18
C SER A 73 10.15 -15.94 -40.96
N SER A 74 9.81 -15.37 -39.80
CA SER A 74 10.62 -15.50 -38.58
C SER A 74 10.75 -16.94 -38.08
N GLU A 75 9.76 -17.78 -38.41
CA GLU A 75 9.64 -19.18 -38.01
C GLU A 75 10.55 -20.11 -38.82
N ALA A 76 11.00 -19.67 -40.00
CA ALA A 76 11.96 -20.38 -40.85
C ALA A 76 13.40 -20.29 -40.31
N VAL A 77 13.68 -19.37 -39.38
CA VAL A 77 15.00 -19.21 -38.77
C VAL A 77 15.27 -20.35 -37.76
N ARG A 78 16.30 -21.15 -38.02
CA ARG A 78 16.68 -22.32 -37.20
C ARG A 78 17.89 -22.09 -36.31
N GLU A 79 18.79 -21.20 -36.71
CA GLU A 79 20.02 -20.91 -35.99
C GLU A 79 20.36 -19.43 -36.14
N LEU A 80 20.78 -18.80 -35.05
CA LEU A 80 21.18 -17.39 -35.01
C LEU A 80 22.56 -17.26 -34.37
N HIS A 81 23.43 -16.49 -35.03
CA HIS A 81 24.75 -16.09 -34.56
C HIS A 81 24.72 -14.58 -34.37
N ILE A 82 25.08 -14.12 -33.16
CA ILE A 82 25.08 -12.70 -32.78
C ILE A 82 26.47 -12.39 -32.22
N GLN A 83 27.19 -11.50 -32.89
CA GLN A 83 28.54 -11.08 -32.52
C GLN A 83 28.60 -9.56 -32.45
N GLN A 84 28.52 -9.02 -31.23
CA GLN A 84 28.76 -7.58 -30.97
C GLN A 84 30.26 -7.28 -31.01
N ALA A 85 30.66 -6.06 -31.38
CA ALA A 85 32.05 -5.63 -31.27
C ALA A 85 32.54 -5.71 -29.81
N GLY A 86 33.62 -6.47 -29.58
CA GLY A 86 34.19 -6.71 -28.24
C GLY A 86 33.40 -7.69 -27.35
N GLY A 87 32.24 -8.18 -27.78
CA GLY A 87 31.43 -9.18 -27.06
C GLY A 87 31.79 -10.63 -27.40
N PRO A 88 31.26 -11.62 -26.66
CA PRO A 88 31.38 -13.03 -27.02
C PRO A 88 30.45 -13.39 -28.18
N LEU A 89 30.86 -14.38 -28.99
CA LEU A 89 30.00 -14.96 -30.02
C LEU A 89 28.85 -15.74 -29.37
N CYS A 90 27.63 -15.24 -29.53
CA CYS A 90 26.42 -15.92 -29.09
C CYS A 90 25.84 -16.73 -30.25
N VAL A 91 25.70 -18.05 -30.09
CA VAL A 91 25.03 -18.92 -31.08
C VAL A 91 23.94 -19.70 -30.39
N ALA A 92 22.74 -19.70 -30.94
CA ALA A 92 21.64 -20.54 -30.48
C ALA A 92 20.93 -21.23 -31.65
N LYS A 93 20.42 -22.44 -31.38
CA LYS A 93 19.64 -23.27 -32.30
C LYS A 93 18.23 -23.47 -31.77
N LYS A 94 17.24 -23.46 -32.65
CA LYS A 94 15.84 -23.71 -32.35
C LYS A 94 15.56 -25.21 -32.37
N GLY A 95 15.12 -25.76 -31.25
CA GLY A 95 14.82 -27.18 -31.09
C GLY A 95 13.50 -27.60 -31.73
N ILE A 96 13.23 -28.92 -31.72
CA ILE A 96 11.97 -29.52 -32.18
C ILE A 96 10.79 -29.09 -31.28
N ASP A 97 11.09 -28.80 -30.00
CA ASP A 97 10.22 -28.18 -29.01
C ASP A 97 9.90 -26.70 -29.30
N GLY A 98 10.51 -26.10 -30.34
CA GLY A 98 10.38 -24.69 -30.68
C GLY A 98 11.19 -23.75 -29.78
N LEU A 99 11.88 -24.28 -28.75
CA LEU A 99 12.68 -23.49 -27.82
C LEU A 99 14.10 -23.31 -28.34
N TRP A 100 14.67 -22.14 -28.06
CA TRP A 100 16.07 -21.85 -28.36
C TRP A 100 16.99 -22.48 -27.32
N LYS A 101 18.14 -23.00 -27.76
CA LYS A 101 19.20 -23.55 -26.90
C LYS A 101 20.53 -22.99 -27.36
N PHE A 102 21.34 -22.49 -26.44
CA PHE A 102 22.69 -21.99 -26.76
C PHE A 102 23.59 -23.14 -27.23
N GLU A 103 24.42 -22.85 -28.23
CA GLU A 103 25.62 -23.62 -28.58
C GLU A 103 26.88 -22.91 -28.11
N LYS A 104 26.91 -21.57 -28.21
CA LYS A 104 28.03 -20.72 -27.77
C LYS A 104 27.51 -19.52 -26.96
N PRO A 105 28.16 -19.15 -25.84
CA PRO A 105 29.47 -19.65 -25.39
C PRO A 105 29.43 -21.01 -24.67
N SER A 106 28.29 -21.45 -24.16
CA SER A 106 28.11 -22.79 -23.56
C SER A 106 26.67 -23.28 -23.70
N GLN A 107 26.48 -24.60 -23.78
CA GLN A 107 25.16 -25.25 -23.75
C GLN A 107 24.53 -25.28 -22.35
N ASP A 108 25.33 -25.05 -21.29
CA ASP A 108 24.85 -24.99 -19.90
C ASP A 108 24.03 -23.71 -19.59
N ILE A 109 24.10 -22.70 -20.47
CA ILE A 109 23.40 -21.42 -20.29
C ILE A 109 21.96 -21.56 -20.80
N PRO A 110 20.92 -21.29 -19.99
CA PRO A 110 19.55 -21.29 -20.47
C PRO A 110 19.29 -20.09 -21.39
N ALA A 111 18.81 -20.34 -22.62
CA ALA A 111 18.48 -19.28 -23.57
C ALA A 111 17.09 -18.68 -23.30
N PHE A 112 16.98 -17.35 -23.38
CA PHE A 112 15.69 -16.68 -23.26
C PHE A 112 14.98 -16.66 -24.62
N SER A 113 14.24 -17.73 -24.90
CA SER A 113 13.63 -18.00 -26.22
C SER A 113 12.84 -16.81 -26.79
N TYR A 114 12.11 -16.07 -25.95
CA TYR A 114 11.39 -14.86 -26.37
C TYR A 114 12.30 -13.79 -27.01
N MET A 115 13.51 -13.58 -26.49
CA MET A 115 14.45 -12.62 -27.07
C MET A 115 15.01 -13.12 -28.42
N TRP A 116 15.30 -14.42 -28.52
CA TRP A 116 15.76 -15.02 -29.78
C TRP A 116 14.69 -14.97 -30.87
N ASP A 117 13.42 -15.26 -30.54
CA ASP A 117 12.30 -15.09 -31.47
C ASP A 117 12.09 -13.63 -31.85
N ARG A 118 12.27 -12.67 -30.91
CA ARG A 118 12.25 -11.23 -31.21
C ARG A 118 13.37 -10.82 -32.17
N VAL A 119 14.58 -11.36 -32.03
CA VAL A 119 15.68 -11.12 -32.99
C VAL A 119 15.38 -11.75 -34.35
N ALA A 120 14.91 -13.00 -34.40
CA ALA A 120 14.50 -13.66 -35.64
C ALA A 120 13.42 -12.88 -36.39
N LYS A 121 12.43 -12.35 -35.66
CA LYS A 121 11.37 -11.49 -36.21
C LYS A 121 11.94 -10.19 -36.78
N ASN A 122 12.69 -9.43 -35.99
CA ASN A 122 13.26 -8.15 -36.45
C ASN A 122 14.26 -8.34 -37.61
N LEU A 123 14.87 -9.53 -37.73
CA LEU A 123 15.70 -9.90 -38.87
C LEU A 123 14.88 -10.12 -40.13
N SER A 124 13.74 -10.83 -40.04
CA SER A 124 12.80 -11.00 -41.16
C SER A 124 12.08 -9.70 -41.57
N GLU A 125 11.94 -8.75 -40.65
CA GLU A 125 11.32 -7.44 -40.89
C GLU A 125 12.33 -6.33 -41.23
N LEU A 126 13.62 -6.66 -41.35
CA LEU A 126 14.70 -5.70 -41.57
C LEU A 126 14.60 -5.02 -42.94
N LYS A 127 14.75 -3.69 -42.98
CA LYS A 127 14.57 -2.90 -44.22
C LYS A 127 15.85 -2.21 -44.68
N ASN A 128 16.07 -2.23 -45.99
CA ASN A 128 17.02 -1.36 -46.68
C ASN A 128 16.32 -0.03 -46.97
N HIS A 129 16.69 1.01 -46.23
CA HIS A 129 16.19 2.35 -46.49
C HIS A 129 16.75 2.92 -47.80
N ARG A 130 18.06 2.72 -48.04
CA ARG A 130 18.77 3.18 -49.24
C ARG A 130 20.11 2.47 -49.43
N THR A 131 20.35 1.91 -50.61
CA THR A 131 21.71 1.53 -51.04
C THR A 131 22.52 2.79 -51.38
N ILE A 132 23.70 2.92 -50.77
CA ILE A 132 24.63 4.05 -50.93
C ILE A 132 25.63 3.75 -52.04
N ILE A 133 26.25 2.57 -52.00
CA ILE A 133 27.28 2.10 -52.95
C ILE A 133 27.01 0.62 -53.29
N ARG A 134 27.27 0.22 -54.53
CA ARG A 134 27.12 -1.17 -55.01
C ARG A 134 28.43 -1.95 -55.03
N GLU A 135 29.55 -1.26 -55.23
CA GLU A 135 30.90 -1.82 -55.22
C GLU A 135 31.79 -0.94 -54.35
N MET A 136 32.17 -1.46 -53.18
CA MET A 136 32.91 -0.75 -52.14
C MET A 136 34.39 -1.16 -52.18
N GLU A 137 35.28 -0.17 -52.32
CA GLU A 137 36.73 -0.37 -52.33
C GLU A 137 37.36 -0.35 -50.91
N ASP A 138 36.83 0.47 -49.99
CA ASP A 138 37.29 0.55 -48.60
C ASP A 138 36.11 0.47 -47.61
N LYS A 139 36.27 -0.38 -46.60
CA LYS A 139 35.30 -0.64 -45.51
C LYS A 139 35.38 0.36 -44.37
N LYS A 140 36.53 1.00 -44.17
CA LYS A 140 36.82 1.89 -43.03
C LYS A 140 35.88 3.10 -42.93
N PRO A 141 35.52 3.82 -44.01
CA PRO A 141 34.62 4.98 -43.91
C PRO A 141 33.24 4.63 -43.35
N TYR A 142 32.84 3.36 -43.47
CA TYR A 142 31.54 2.85 -43.05
C TYR A 142 31.60 2.08 -41.72
N GLY A 143 32.79 1.86 -41.15
CA GLY A 143 32.98 1.01 -39.96
C GLY A 143 32.66 -0.46 -40.20
N LEU A 144 32.81 -0.94 -41.44
CA LEU A 144 32.52 -2.32 -41.84
C LEU A 144 33.78 -3.20 -41.87
N ASP A 145 34.94 -2.62 -41.57
CA ASP A 145 36.21 -3.33 -41.34
C ASP A 145 36.24 -3.96 -39.94
N VAL A 146 35.72 -3.24 -38.94
CA VAL A 146 35.43 -3.74 -37.59
C VAL A 146 33.94 -3.51 -37.31
N PRO A 147 33.05 -4.39 -37.79
CA PRO A 147 31.61 -4.19 -37.67
C PRO A 147 31.17 -4.17 -36.19
N SER A 148 30.29 -3.21 -35.87
CA SER A 148 29.67 -3.04 -34.55
C SER A 148 28.80 -4.25 -34.16
N LEU A 149 28.20 -4.91 -35.16
CA LEU A 149 27.44 -6.14 -35.01
C LEU A 149 27.61 -7.00 -36.28
N THR A 150 27.79 -8.30 -36.10
CA THR A 150 27.58 -9.30 -37.15
C THR A 150 26.44 -10.23 -36.73
N VAL A 151 25.45 -10.39 -37.61
CA VAL A 151 24.34 -11.34 -37.44
C VAL A 151 24.44 -12.38 -38.54
N LYS A 152 24.40 -13.67 -38.21
CA LYS A 152 24.22 -14.74 -39.19
C LYS A 152 22.99 -15.58 -38.86
N ALA A 153 22.24 -16.01 -39.85
CA ALA A 153 21.07 -16.85 -39.67
C ALA A 153 21.07 -18.04 -40.64
N VAL A 154 20.79 -19.23 -40.12
CA VAL A 154 20.43 -20.40 -40.94
C VAL A 154 18.92 -20.43 -41.04
N VAL A 155 18.40 -20.43 -42.26
CA VAL A 155 16.99 -20.30 -42.58
C VAL A 155 16.55 -21.47 -43.46
N ASP A 156 15.43 -22.10 -43.13
CA ASP A 156 14.86 -23.18 -43.94
C ASP A 156 14.60 -22.69 -45.37
N GLY A 157 14.99 -23.49 -46.36
CA GLY A 157 14.87 -23.16 -47.78
C GLY A 157 16.06 -22.41 -48.39
N PHE A 158 16.98 -21.87 -47.57
CA PHE A 158 18.19 -21.21 -48.06
C PHE A 158 19.37 -22.21 -48.12
N GLN A 159 20.13 -22.21 -49.22
CA GLN A 159 21.29 -23.11 -49.41
C GLN A 159 22.53 -22.67 -48.61
N SER A 160 22.59 -21.40 -48.21
CA SER A 160 23.68 -20.81 -47.45
C SER A 160 23.12 -19.90 -46.35
N PRO A 161 23.77 -19.81 -45.17
CA PRO A 161 23.36 -18.86 -44.13
C PRO A 161 23.38 -17.42 -44.68
N VAL A 162 22.41 -16.61 -44.26
CA VAL A 162 22.46 -15.16 -44.51
C VAL A 162 23.36 -14.51 -43.45
N GLU A 163 24.17 -13.54 -43.86
CA GLU A 163 25.08 -12.80 -42.98
C GLU A 163 24.89 -11.30 -43.21
N LEU A 164 24.78 -10.53 -42.12
CA LEU A 164 24.80 -9.07 -42.15
C LEU A 164 25.87 -8.54 -41.21
N LYS A 165 26.56 -7.49 -41.67
CA LYS A 165 27.54 -6.74 -40.89
C LYS A 165 27.07 -5.30 -40.82
N PHE A 166 27.04 -4.74 -39.62
CA PHE A 166 26.62 -3.36 -39.34
C PHE A 166 27.81 -2.54 -38.86
N GLY A 167 27.96 -1.34 -39.40
CA GLY A 167 29.07 -0.43 -39.11
C GLY A 167 28.64 0.82 -38.35
N PHE A 168 29.20 1.97 -38.72
CA PHE A 168 28.94 3.25 -38.09
C PHE A 168 27.54 3.80 -38.40
N LEU A 169 27.09 4.71 -37.54
CA LEU A 169 25.96 5.59 -37.83
C LEU A 169 26.28 6.48 -39.04
N ASP A 170 25.23 6.82 -39.77
CA ASP A 170 25.29 7.86 -40.80
C ASP A 170 25.41 9.27 -40.15
N PRO A 171 25.79 10.31 -40.90
CA PRO A 171 25.92 11.66 -40.36
C PRO A 171 24.64 12.26 -39.75
N THR A 172 23.45 11.72 -40.05
CA THR A 172 22.18 12.13 -39.43
C THR A 172 21.85 11.39 -38.14
N ASN A 173 22.66 10.39 -37.73
CA ASN A 173 22.41 9.48 -36.62
C ASN A 173 21.03 8.79 -36.65
N THR A 174 20.44 8.64 -37.84
CA THR A 174 19.12 8.00 -38.01
C THR A 174 19.27 6.60 -38.57
N TYR A 175 20.31 6.37 -39.37
CA TYR A 175 20.59 5.12 -40.05
C TYR A 175 21.98 4.61 -39.73
N ARG A 176 22.20 3.33 -40.01
CA ARG A 176 23.49 2.65 -39.86
C ARG A 176 23.90 2.02 -41.18
N TYR A 177 25.18 2.12 -41.52
CA TYR A 177 25.72 1.41 -42.68
C TYR A 177 25.71 -0.09 -42.43
N ALA A 178 25.27 -0.86 -43.42
CA ALA A 178 25.26 -2.31 -43.39
C ALA A 178 25.67 -2.92 -44.74
N THR A 179 26.13 -4.17 -44.70
CA THR A 179 26.47 -4.99 -45.87
C THR A 179 26.09 -6.44 -45.63
N MET A 180 25.85 -7.19 -46.72
CA MET A 180 25.62 -8.65 -46.71
C MET A 180 26.66 -9.42 -47.51
N ASP A 181 27.21 -8.81 -48.56
CA ASP A 181 28.09 -9.43 -49.54
C ASP A 181 29.53 -8.88 -49.51
N ASP A 182 29.84 -8.01 -48.53
CA ASP A 182 31.08 -7.26 -48.39
C ASP A 182 31.41 -6.34 -49.59
N LYS A 183 30.47 -6.11 -50.51
CA LYS A 183 30.63 -5.25 -51.71
C LYS A 183 29.67 -4.07 -51.71
N SER A 184 28.42 -4.29 -51.32
CA SER A 184 27.37 -3.27 -51.29
C SER A 184 27.28 -2.63 -49.90
N VAL A 185 26.97 -1.32 -49.87
CA VAL A 185 26.68 -0.58 -48.63
C VAL A 185 25.26 -0.04 -48.73
N PHE A 186 24.45 -0.33 -47.72
CA PHE A 186 23.10 0.21 -47.60
C PHE A 186 22.83 0.73 -46.18
N LEU A 187 21.74 1.49 -46.05
CA LEU A 187 21.27 2.07 -44.79
C LEU A 187 20.15 1.23 -44.19
N VAL A 188 20.27 0.95 -42.89
CA VAL A 188 19.22 0.34 -42.04
C VAL A 188 18.85 1.35 -40.95
N ASP A 189 17.58 1.44 -40.56
CA ASP A 189 17.14 2.30 -39.43
C ASP A 189 17.83 1.83 -38.13
N ASP A 190 18.42 2.77 -37.37
CA ASP A 190 19.16 2.42 -36.16
C ASP A 190 18.28 1.76 -35.08
N LYS A 191 16.96 1.98 -35.10
CA LYS A 191 15.99 1.28 -34.24
C LYS A 191 15.90 -0.20 -34.61
N GLN A 192 15.93 -0.55 -35.89
CA GLN A 192 15.95 -1.96 -36.31
C GLN A 192 17.29 -2.61 -35.97
N PHE A 193 18.40 -1.88 -36.12
CA PHE A 193 19.71 -2.33 -35.60
C PHE A 193 19.65 -2.56 -34.08
N PHE A 194 19.08 -1.63 -33.31
CA PHE A 194 18.93 -1.76 -31.86
C PHE A 194 18.13 -3.00 -31.46
N GLU A 195 17.17 -3.45 -32.27
CA GLU A 195 16.42 -4.68 -32.02
C GLU A 195 17.24 -5.97 -32.21
N LEU A 196 18.18 -5.96 -33.16
CA LEU A 196 19.11 -7.06 -33.41
C LEU A 196 20.33 -7.05 -32.46
N ASN A 197 20.71 -5.86 -32.00
CA ASN A 197 21.88 -5.65 -31.16
C ASN A 197 21.59 -6.07 -29.71
N ARG A 198 21.71 -7.37 -29.44
CA ARG A 198 21.46 -8.00 -28.13
C ARG A 198 22.73 -8.57 -27.53
N SER A 199 22.92 -8.34 -26.24
CA SER A 199 24.05 -8.89 -25.48
C SER A 199 23.79 -10.33 -25.05
N LEU A 200 24.86 -11.04 -24.64
CA LEU A 200 24.73 -12.36 -24.00
C LEU A 200 23.79 -12.35 -22.78
N GLU A 201 23.71 -11.22 -22.06
CA GLU A 201 22.83 -11.03 -20.93
C GLU A 201 21.35 -10.91 -21.35
N ASP A 202 21.06 -10.29 -22.49
CA ASP A 202 19.68 -10.17 -23.00
C ASP A 202 19.16 -11.45 -23.66
N LEU A 203 20.09 -12.27 -24.18
CA LEU A 203 19.82 -13.52 -24.87
C LEU A 203 19.72 -14.74 -23.91
N ARG A 204 20.16 -14.60 -22.66
CA ARG A 204 20.03 -15.62 -21.60
C ARG A 204 18.82 -15.41 -20.71
N HIS A 205 18.34 -16.49 -20.11
CA HIS A 205 17.25 -16.42 -19.14
C HIS A 205 17.73 -15.85 -17.80
N ARG A 206 17.51 -14.56 -17.58
CA ARG A 206 17.92 -13.85 -16.35
C ARG A 206 16.92 -13.93 -15.20
N PHE A 207 15.68 -14.39 -15.44
CA PHE A 207 14.63 -14.43 -14.42
C PHE A 207 14.78 -15.65 -13.50
N LEU A 208 14.29 -15.51 -12.27
CA LEU A 208 14.22 -16.61 -11.30
C LEU A 208 13.13 -17.62 -11.70
N VAL A 209 11.93 -17.11 -12.05
CA VAL A 209 10.80 -17.91 -12.53
C VAL A 209 10.83 -18.11 -14.04
N LYS A 210 10.32 -19.26 -14.51
CA LYS A 210 10.18 -19.63 -15.93
C LYS A 210 9.18 -18.75 -16.69
N ASP A 211 8.14 -18.30 -16.01
CA ASP A 211 7.07 -17.46 -16.54
C ASP A 211 6.69 -16.40 -15.50
N ARG A 212 6.82 -15.12 -15.86
CA ARG A 212 6.54 -13.98 -14.98
C ARG A 212 5.05 -13.66 -14.86
N GLU A 213 4.22 -14.20 -15.75
CA GLU A 213 2.76 -13.97 -15.73
C GLU A 213 2.01 -15.09 -14.98
N THR A 214 2.68 -16.22 -14.66
CA THR A 214 2.11 -17.29 -13.84
C THR A 214 2.47 -17.05 -12.36
N PRO A 215 1.49 -16.78 -11.46
CA PRO A 215 1.77 -16.43 -10.07
C PRO A 215 2.26 -17.62 -9.23
N LEU A 216 3.09 -17.34 -8.21
CA LEU A 216 3.48 -18.33 -7.21
C LEU A 216 2.30 -18.70 -6.29
N VAL A 217 2.19 -19.98 -5.96
CA VAL A 217 1.18 -20.53 -5.04
C VAL A 217 1.76 -21.14 -3.77
N ARG A 218 3.04 -21.52 -3.77
CA ARG A 218 3.73 -22.06 -2.60
C ARG A 218 5.19 -21.58 -2.56
N ILE A 219 5.66 -21.22 -1.37
CA ILE A 219 7.04 -20.80 -1.09
C ILE A 219 7.48 -21.52 0.18
N GLU A 220 8.63 -22.19 0.10
CA GLU A 220 9.32 -22.83 1.21
C GLU A 220 10.64 -22.11 1.45
N PHE A 221 10.85 -21.64 2.67
CA PHE A 221 12.04 -20.90 3.07
C PHE A 221 12.75 -21.63 4.21
N ALA A 222 14.07 -21.73 4.09
CA ALA A 222 14.94 -22.14 5.18
C ALA A 222 16.29 -21.42 5.11
N ARG A 223 16.89 -21.18 6.26
CA ARG A 223 18.29 -20.76 6.41
C ARG A 223 19.16 -22.00 6.58
N TYR A 224 20.44 -21.87 6.27
CA TYR A 224 21.45 -22.74 6.85
C TYR A 224 22.30 -21.91 7.80
N TRP A 225 22.69 -22.51 8.92
CA TRP A 225 23.49 -21.83 9.93
C TRP A 225 24.93 -21.63 9.45
N THR A 226 25.44 -20.40 9.60
CA THR A 226 26.80 -20.01 9.19
C THR A 226 27.60 -19.48 10.38
N GLU A 227 28.93 -19.39 10.24
CA GLU A 227 29.83 -18.89 11.31
C GLU A 227 29.54 -17.43 11.73
N ASP A 228 28.86 -16.65 10.87
CA ASP A 228 28.46 -15.26 11.15
C ASP A 228 27.18 -15.13 11.98
N ASP A 229 26.43 -16.23 12.20
CA ASP A 229 25.11 -16.17 12.84
C ASP A 229 25.23 -16.16 14.37
N GLU A 230 24.83 -15.04 14.99
CA GLU A 230 24.72 -14.90 16.45
C GLU A 230 23.73 -15.94 17.02
N VAL A 231 24.24 -16.84 17.86
CA VAL A 231 23.43 -17.84 18.55
C VAL A 231 22.76 -17.20 19.77
N PRO A 232 21.41 -17.19 19.88
CA PRO A 232 20.72 -16.67 21.06
C PRO A 232 21.12 -17.43 22.33
N GLU A 233 21.42 -16.69 23.40
CA GLU A 233 21.77 -17.28 24.70
C GLU A 233 20.69 -18.29 25.17
N GLY A 234 21.12 -19.49 25.52
CA GLY A 234 20.23 -20.57 26.00
C GLY A 234 19.59 -21.45 24.92
N SER A 235 19.86 -21.22 23.62
CA SER A 235 19.47 -22.12 22.54
C SER A 235 20.53 -23.18 22.23
N CYS A 236 20.12 -24.35 21.71
CA CYS A 236 21.07 -25.35 21.21
C CYS A 236 21.76 -24.80 19.96
N THR A 237 23.10 -24.75 19.96
CA THR A 237 23.89 -24.42 18.77
C THR A 237 23.70 -25.49 17.69
N PRO A 238 23.04 -25.21 16.56
CA PRO A 238 22.97 -26.15 15.45
C PRO A 238 24.32 -26.20 14.72
N ALA A 239 24.56 -27.25 13.94
CA ALA A 239 25.80 -27.37 13.19
C ALA A 239 25.86 -26.38 12.01
N ILE A 240 27.06 -25.95 11.62
CA ILE A 240 27.26 -25.15 10.40
C ILE A 240 26.77 -25.96 9.20
N GLY A 241 25.92 -25.37 8.36
CA GLY A 241 25.26 -26.06 7.25
C GLY A 241 24.03 -26.90 7.64
N GLU A 242 23.65 -26.95 8.91
CA GLU A 242 22.35 -27.51 9.32
C GLU A 242 21.21 -26.55 8.93
N GLU A 243 20.07 -27.11 8.54
CA GLU A 243 18.93 -26.35 8.03
C GLU A 243 18.04 -25.85 9.18
N SER A 244 17.62 -24.59 9.13
CA SER A 244 16.63 -24.04 10.06
C SER A 244 15.28 -24.72 9.88
N VAL A 245 14.38 -24.51 10.84
CA VAL A 245 12.96 -24.86 10.71
C VAL A 245 12.41 -24.33 9.38
N VAL A 246 11.88 -25.23 8.55
CA VAL A 246 11.36 -24.88 7.22
C VAL A 246 10.03 -24.15 7.35
N VAL A 247 10.02 -22.90 6.92
CA VAL A 247 8.81 -22.08 6.78
C VAL A 247 8.13 -22.48 5.48
N VAL A 248 6.88 -22.94 5.54
CA VAL A 248 6.10 -23.30 4.34
C VAL A 248 4.88 -22.40 4.28
N MET A 249 4.74 -21.66 3.18
CA MET A 249 3.67 -20.71 2.91
C MET A 249 2.95 -21.12 1.63
N GLU A 250 1.62 -21.20 1.67
CA GLU A 250 0.80 -21.68 0.54
C GLU A 250 -0.50 -20.90 0.40
N ARG A 251 -0.96 -20.70 -0.85
CA ARG A 251 -2.27 -20.17 -1.23
C ARG A 251 -2.83 -20.99 -2.38
N GLU A 252 -4.16 -21.09 -2.48
CA GLU A 252 -4.81 -21.89 -3.53
C GLU A 252 -4.62 -21.30 -4.94
N ASN A 253 -4.70 -19.97 -5.03
CA ASN A 253 -4.60 -19.16 -6.24
C ASN A 253 -4.23 -17.72 -5.85
N GLU A 254 -3.98 -16.86 -6.85
CA GLU A 254 -3.54 -15.46 -6.65
C GLU A 254 -4.44 -14.61 -5.74
N LYS A 255 -5.75 -14.85 -5.75
CA LYS A 255 -6.74 -14.09 -4.97
C LYS A 255 -6.99 -14.66 -3.58
N SER A 256 -6.55 -15.89 -3.30
CA SER A 256 -6.62 -16.48 -1.96
C SER A 256 -5.47 -15.94 -1.09
N PRO A 257 -5.71 -15.69 0.21
CA PRO A 257 -4.65 -15.25 1.11
C PRO A 257 -3.60 -16.36 1.31
N TRP A 258 -2.38 -15.95 1.66
CA TRP A 258 -1.31 -16.85 2.06
C TRP A 258 -1.56 -17.42 3.46
N TYR A 259 -1.40 -18.73 3.60
CA TYR A 259 -1.42 -19.43 4.87
C TYR A 259 -0.02 -19.97 5.19
N LEU A 260 0.36 -19.86 6.46
CA LEU A 260 1.50 -20.56 7.00
C LEU A 260 1.07 -22.02 7.27
N VAL A 261 1.83 -22.98 6.76
CA VAL A 261 1.60 -24.43 6.90
C VAL A 261 2.58 -25.03 7.91
N SER A 262 3.80 -24.49 7.97
CA SER A 262 4.91 -24.86 8.86
C SER A 262 5.68 -23.59 9.26
N PRO A 263 6.13 -23.43 10.52
CA PRO A 263 6.07 -24.42 11.61
C PRO A 263 4.73 -24.55 12.33
N SER A 264 3.88 -23.52 12.31
CA SER A 264 2.52 -23.59 12.83
C SER A 264 1.51 -23.23 11.75
N LYS A 265 0.37 -23.89 11.74
CA LYS A 265 -0.72 -23.57 10.81
C LYS A 265 -1.38 -22.26 11.22
N GLY A 266 -1.58 -21.35 10.29
CA GLY A 266 -2.25 -20.07 10.56
C GLY A 266 -2.26 -19.14 9.34
N LEU A 267 -2.82 -17.94 9.50
CA LEU A 267 -2.73 -16.91 8.47
C LEU A 267 -1.30 -16.38 8.40
N ALA A 268 -0.73 -16.26 7.20
CA ALA A 268 0.57 -15.64 7.01
C ALA A 268 0.44 -14.10 6.99
N ASN A 269 1.52 -13.38 7.28
CA ASN A 269 1.62 -11.95 7.07
C ASN A 269 1.56 -11.68 5.55
N GLN A 270 0.41 -11.20 5.07
CA GLN A 270 0.15 -11.03 3.64
C GLN A 270 1.12 -10.05 2.98
N GLU A 271 1.55 -9.00 3.69
CA GLU A 271 2.47 -8.00 3.16
C GLU A 271 3.87 -8.61 2.96
N ALA A 272 4.41 -9.25 3.99
CA ALA A 272 5.72 -9.89 3.95
C ALA A 272 5.81 -11.01 2.90
N VAL A 273 4.78 -11.88 2.82
CA VAL A 273 4.80 -13.00 1.86
C VAL A 273 4.57 -12.52 0.42
N ASN A 274 3.72 -11.51 0.19
CA ASN A 274 3.56 -10.95 -1.16
C ASN A 274 4.81 -10.17 -1.60
N ALA A 275 5.49 -9.46 -0.71
CA ALA A 275 6.77 -8.82 -1.02
C ALA A 275 7.82 -9.85 -1.47
N LEU A 276 8.01 -10.93 -0.70
CA LEU A 276 8.89 -12.04 -1.07
C LEU A 276 8.47 -12.73 -2.38
N ALA A 277 7.17 -12.98 -2.56
CA ALA A 277 6.65 -13.58 -3.79
C ALA A 277 6.93 -12.71 -5.02
N ASN A 278 6.75 -11.39 -4.91
CA ASN A 278 7.03 -10.44 -5.98
C ASN A 278 8.53 -10.35 -6.32
N GLU A 279 9.40 -10.35 -5.31
CA GLU A 279 10.85 -10.36 -5.49
C GLU A 279 11.31 -11.63 -6.22
N ILE A 280 10.74 -12.80 -5.89
CA ILE A 280 10.98 -14.04 -6.64
C ILE A 280 10.40 -13.96 -8.06
N GLN A 281 9.17 -13.47 -8.21
CA GLN A 281 8.46 -13.41 -9.50
C GLN A 281 9.15 -12.49 -10.52
N PHE A 282 9.71 -11.38 -10.06
CA PHE A 282 10.23 -10.32 -10.94
C PHE A 282 11.74 -10.10 -10.84
N GLY A 283 12.40 -10.74 -9.88
CA GLY A 283 13.84 -10.71 -9.68
C GLY A 283 14.63 -11.15 -10.91
N MET A 284 15.74 -10.46 -11.14
CA MET A 284 16.61 -10.65 -12.29
C MET A 284 18.06 -10.84 -11.84
N GLY A 285 18.65 -11.97 -12.21
CA GLY A 285 20.08 -12.19 -12.08
C GLY A 285 20.87 -11.27 -13.01
N ARG A 286 22.05 -10.85 -12.55
CA ARG A 286 23.04 -10.06 -13.29
C ARG A 286 24.45 -10.56 -13.01
N ASN A 287 25.40 -10.16 -13.85
CA ASN A 287 26.83 -10.44 -13.72
C ASN A 287 27.13 -11.95 -13.54
N PHE A 288 26.67 -12.77 -14.49
CA PHE A 288 26.77 -14.22 -14.37
C PHE A 288 28.22 -14.73 -14.45
N VAL A 289 28.53 -15.71 -13.59
CA VAL A 289 29.72 -16.56 -13.63
C VAL A 289 29.26 -17.96 -14.00
N ASP A 290 29.36 -18.32 -15.28
CA ASP A 290 28.75 -19.55 -15.81
C ASP A 290 29.41 -20.86 -15.37
N SER A 291 30.71 -20.80 -15.10
CA SER A 291 31.51 -21.94 -14.62
C SER A 291 32.32 -21.53 -13.38
N PRO A 292 31.69 -21.45 -12.19
CA PRO A 292 32.41 -21.17 -10.94
C PRO A 292 33.34 -22.34 -10.59
N GLU A 293 34.58 -22.04 -10.19
CA GLU A 293 35.56 -23.05 -9.75
C GLU A 293 35.17 -23.66 -8.40
N ASN A 294 34.78 -22.81 -7.43
CA ASN A 294 34.36 -23.19 -6.08
C ASN A 294 33.08 -22.42 -5.71
N LEU A 295 32.09 -23.07 -5.12
CA LEU A 295 30.86 -22.41 -4.66
C LEU A 295 31.05 -21.67 -3.32
N SER A 296 31.98 -22.11 -2.48
CA SER A 296 32.31 -21.44 -1.21
C SER A 296 32.90 -20.03 -1.40
N ASP A 297 33.57 -19.75 -2.53
CA ASP A 297 34.04 -18.40 -2.90
C ASP A 297 32.88 -17.37 -2.98
N TYR A 298 31.65 -17.86 -3.18
CA TYR A 298 30.41 -17.08 -3.28
C TYR A 298 29.49 -17.27 -2.06
N GLY A 299 29.96 -17.98 -1.02
CA GLY A 299 29.14 -18.37 0.12
C GLY A 299 27.94 -19.25 -0.25
N LEU A 300 28.05 -20.07 -1.30
CA LEU A 300 27.00 -20.98 -1.79
C LEU A 300 27.24 -22.45 -1.42
N ASP A 301 28.29 -22.72 -0.63
CA ASP A 301 28.64 -24.04 -0.10
C ASP A 301 29.32 -23.89 1.28
N PRO A 302 28.55 -23.97 2.39
CA PRO A 302 27.08 -24.01 2.43
C PRO A 302 26.45 -22.67 2.00
N PRO A 303 25.24 -22.66 1.39
CA PRO A 303 24.49 -21.44 1.10
C PRO A 303 23.91 -20.84 2.39
N ARG A 304 23.70 -19.52 2.46
CA ARG A 304 23.04 -18.87 3.62
C ARG A 304 21.56 -19.22 3.73
N CYS A 305 20.85 -19.31 2.60
CA CYS A 305 19.42 -19.60 2.55
C CYS A 305 19.06 -20.43 1.32
N ARG A 306 17.95 -21.18 1.40
CA ARG A 306 17.21 -21.66 0.23
C ARG A 306 15.78 -21.11 0.20
N LEU A 307 15.31 -20.87 -1.01
CA LEU A 307 13.91 -20.59 -1.34
C LEU A 307 13.47 -21.60 -2.39
N THR A 308 12.49 -22.44 -2.07
CA THR A 308 11.88 -23.38 -3.02
C THR A 308 10.44 -22.95 -3.28
N TYR A 309 10.12 -22.63 -4.52
CA TYR A 309 8.82 -22.08 -4.90
C TYR A 309 8.16 -22.85 -6.03
N TYR A 310 6.84 -22.71 -6.11
CA TYR A 310 5.97 -23.43 -7.04
C TYR A 310 5.00 -22.46 -7.69
N ASP A 311 4.92 -22.48 -9.01
CA ASP A 311 3.98 -21.69 -9.80
C ASP A 311 2.57 -22.34 -9.85
N ALA A 312 1.55 -21.56 -10.20
CA ALA A 312 0.15 -21.99 -10.24
C ALA A 312 -0.18 -23.04 -11.33
N LYS A 313 0.67 -23.20 -12.36
CA LYS A 313 0.35 -23.87 -13.63
C LYS A 313 1.00 -25.26 -13.74
N GLU A 314 2.32 -25.33 -13.57
CA GLU A 314 3.09 -26.56 -13.60
C GLU A 314 3.27 -27.14 -12.19
N ARG A 315 3.21 -26.30 -11.15
CA ARG A 315 3.47 -26.68 -9.75
C ARG A 315 4.76 -27.50 -9.58
N ALA A 316 5.77 -27.20 -10.40
CA ALA A 316 7.10 -27.79 -10.30
C ALA A 316 7.93 -27.01 -9.27
N PRO A 317 8.72 -27.67 -8.41
CA PRO A 317 9.61 -26.98 -7.49
C PRO A 317 10.79 -26.38 -8.25
N GLN A 318 11.02 -25.08 -8.08
CA GLN A 318 12.30 -24.45 -8.41
C GLN A 318 12.94 -23.94 -7.12
N THR A 319 14.19 -24.36 -6.87
CA THR A 319 14.97 -23.89 -5.72
C THR A 319 15.98 -22.82 -6.15
N LEU A 320 16.06 -21.76 -5.36
CA LEU A 320 17.06 -20.71 -5.40
C LEU A 320 17.90 -20.80 -4.13
N TYR A 321 19.21 -20.93 -4.28
CA TYR A 321 20.17 -20.84 -3.19
C TYR A 321 20.72 -19.42 -3.14
N LEU A 322 20.76 -18.82 -1.95
CA LEU A 322 21.34 -17.50 -1.69
C LEU A 322 22.60 -17.66 -0.85
N GLY A 323 23.66 -16.94 -1.21
CA GLY A 323 24.98 -17.05 -0.61
C GLY A 323 25.45 -15.75 0.04
N GLY A 324 26.72 -15.42 -0.14
CA GLY A 324 27.36 -14.24 0.44
C GLY A 324 26.85 -12.91 -0.13
N LEU A 325 26.91 -11.87 0.70
CA LEU A 325 26.72 -10.48 0.28
C LEU A 325 28.01 -9.93 -0.36
N GLN A 326 27.87 -9.40 -1.58
CA GLN A 326 28.90 -8.64 -2.27
C GLN A 326 28.68 -7.14 -1.97
N THR A 327 29.66 -6.52 -1.32
CA THR A 327 29.67 -5.07 -1.07
C THR A 327 30.66 -4.38 -2.01
N ALA A 328 30.32 -3.17 -2.46
CA ALA A 328 31.22 -2.36 -3.28
C ALA A 328 32.54 -2.10 -2.55
N GLY A 329 33.67 -2.31 -3.23
CA GLY A 329 35.01 -2.13 -2.66
C GLY A 329 35.62 -3.31 -1.89
N GLN A 330 34.91 -4.42 -1.65
CA GLN A 330 35.51 -5.62 -1.02
C GLN A 330 36.73 -6.17 -1.79
N SER A 331 36.73 -6.08 -3.13
CA SER A 331 37.89 -6.47 -3.96
C SER A 331 39.16 -5.66 -3.70
N THR A 332 39.10 -4.55 -2.96
CA THR A 332 40.27 -3.73 -2.63
C THR A 332 41.09 -4.30 -1.48
N GLN A 333 40.50 -5.14 -0.63
CA GLN A 333 41.17 -5.76 0.52
C GLN A 333 41.63 -7.20 0.26
N GLU A 334 41.12 -7.87 -0.77
CA GLU A 334 41.57 -9.21 -1.18
C GLU A 334 43.01 -9.16 -1.73
N LYS A 335 43.87 -10.01 -1.16
CA LYS A 335 45.31 -10.09 -1.47
C LYS A 335 45.60 -11.05 -2.62
N ASP A 336 44.77 -12.06 -2.84
CA ASP A 336 44.89 -12.95 -3.99
C ASP A 336 44.47 -12.22 -5.28
N LYS A 337 45.38 -12.18 -6.27
CA LYS A 337 45.22 -11.45 -7.53
C LYS A 337 44.21 -12.09 -8.48
N GLU A 338 44.08 -13.43 -8.51
CA GLU A 338 43.08 -14.10 -9.34
C GLU A 338 41.72 -14.10 -8.64
N LYS A 339 41.67 -14.31 -7.32
CA LYS A 339 40.43 -14.13 -6.55
C LYS A 339 39.91 -12.69 -6.65
N ARG A 340 40.78 -11.68 -6.56
CA ARG A 340 40.46 -10.25 -6.81
C ARG A 340 39.97 -9.99 -8.24
N LYS A 341 40.43 -10.77 -9.23
CA LYS A 341 40.00 -10.67 -10.63
C LYS A 341 38.63 -11.33 -10.86
N ARG A 342 38.32 -12.43 -10.17
CA ARG A 342 36.98 -13.04 -10.10
C ARG A 342 36.00 -12.10 -9.36
N LEU A 343 36.45 -11.50 -8.25
CA LEU A 343 35.75 -10.44 -7.50
C LEU A 343 35.68 -9.09 -8.25
N LYS A 344 36.02 -8.98 -9.55
CA LYS A 344 35.77 -7.73 -10.31
C LYS A 344 34.29 -7.40 -10.50
N LEU A 345 33.38 -8.30 -10.11
CA LEU A 345 31.98 -8.01 -9.80
C LEU A 345 31.80 -6.91 -8.70
N SER A 346 32.85 -6.60 -7.95
CA SER A 346 32.88 -5.69 -6.78
C SER A 346 32.60 -4.20 -7.04
N GLU A 347 32.26 -3.77 -8.26
CA GLU A 347 31.64 -2.45 -8.48
C GLU A 347 30.13 -2.47 -8.20
N SER A 348 29.49 -3.64 -8.31
CA SER A 348 28.07 -3.83 -7.96
C SER A 348 27.90 -4.43 -6.57
N THR A 349 27.00 -3.86 -5.78
CA THR A 349 26.42 -4.48 -4.58
C THR A 349 25.39 -5.53 -4.96
N GLY A 350 25.26 -6.61 -4.19
CA GLY A 350 24.25 -7.65 -4.43
C GLY A 350 24.42 -8.87 -3.51
N VAL A 351 23.53 -9.85 -3.64
CA VAL A 351 23.73 -11.19 -3.03
C VAL A 351 24.04 -12.22 -4.10
N PHE A 352 25.02 -13.10 -3.86
CA PHE A 352 25.29 -14.22 -4.75
C PHE A 352 24.16 -15.24 -4.69
N ALA A 353 23.77 -15.77 -5.85
CA ALA A 353 22.67 -16.71 -5.96
C ALA A 353 22.91 -17.75 -7.05
N ARG A 354 22.24 -18.90 -6.92
CA ARG A 354 22.26 -19.99 -7.90
C ARG A 354 20.92 -20.73 -7.92
N LEU A 355 20.39 -21.00 -9.11
CA LEU A 355 19.21 -21.85 -9.29
C LEU A 355 19.59 -23.34 -9.26
N ALA A 356 18.78 -24.17 -8.61
CA ALA A 356 18.88 -25.62 -8.72
C ALA A 356 18.78 -26.06 -10.20
N GLY A 357 19.58 -27.05 -10.58
CA GLY A 357 19.76 -27.46 -11.98
C GLY A 357 20.73 -26.61 -12.80
N GLN A 358 21.12 -25.41 -12.35
CA GLN A 358 22.05 -24.54 -13.06
C GLN A 358 23.43 -24.48 -12.38
N LYS A 359 24.48 -24.35 -13.21
CA LYS A 359 25.87 -24.14 -12.76
C LYS A 359 26.19 -22.68 -12.48
N SER A 360 25.61 -21.77 -13.28
CA SER A 360 25.90 -20.34 -13.21
C SER A 360 25.57 -19.73 -11.86
N VAL A 361 26.52 -18.99 -11.28
CA VAL A 361 26.31 -18.11 -10.13
C VAL A 361 26.05 -16.70 -10.64
N PHE A 362 25.14 -15.96 -10.03
CA PHE A 362 24.79 -14.59 -10.42
C PHE A 362 24.56 -13.71 -9.19
N LEU A 363 24.50 -12.40 -9.39
CA LEU A 363 24.08 -11.45 -8.36
C LEU A 363 22.59 -11.14 -8.48
N LEU A 364 21.90 -11.07 -7.34
CA LEU A 364 20.58 -10.45 -7.19
C LEU A 364 20.71 -9.07 -6.52
N ASP A 365 19.58 -8.37 -6.38
CA ASP A 365 19.52 -7.21 -5.49
C ASP A 365 19.69 -7.64 -4.03
N THR A 366 20.15 -6.74 -3.16
CA THR A 366 20.28 -7.03 -1.72
C THR A 366 18.92 -7.09 -1.01
N HIS A 367 17.88 -6.46 -1.56
CA HIS A 367 16.56 -6.40 -0.94
C HIS A 367 15.95 -7.79 -0.66
N ILE A 368 16.23 -8.80 -1.49
CA ILE A 368 15.76 -10.17 -1.26
C ILE A 368 16.20 -10.74 0.10
N ILE A 369 17.33 -10.30 0.67
CA ILE A 369 17.80 -10.74 2.00
C ILE A 369 17.04 -10.03 3.13
N GLU A 370 16.59 -8.79 2.91
CA GLU A 370 15.79 -8.01 3.87
C GLU A 370 14.39 -8.61 4.04
N LEU A 371 13.84 -9.18 2.96
CA LEU A 371 12.56 -9.90 2.94
C LEU A 371 12.61 -11.27 3.62
N LEU A 372 13.79 -11.73 4.04
CA LEU A 372 13.97 -12.98 4.75
C LEU A 372 14.25 -12.67 6.24
N PRO A 373 13.31 -12.97 7.16
CA PRO A 373 13.47 -12.76 8.59
C PRO A 373 14.26 -13.90 9.27
N ARG A 374 14.96 -13.60 10.36
CA ARG A 374 15.70 -14.61 11.15
C ARG A 374 14.76 -15.58 11.89
N SER A 375 13.61 -15.12 12.37
CA SER A 375 12.61 -15.97 13.04
C SER A 375 11.62 -16.57 12.02
N PRO A 376 11.37 -17.90 12.06
CA PRO A 376 10.31 -18.54 11.30
C PRO A 376 8.91 -17.94 11.55
N GLU A 377 8.66 -17.42 12.76
CA GLU A 377 7.36 -16.85 13.13
C GLU A 377 7.11 -15.47 12.53
N SER A 378 8.13 -14.78 12.02
CA SER A 378 7.98 -13.44 11.43
C SER A 378 7.10 -13.41 10.16
N PHE A 379 6.91 -14.56 9.51
CA PHE A 379 5.95 -14.70 8.41
C PHE A 379 4.51 -14.99 8.86
N LYS A 380 4.25 -15.12 10.17
CA LYS A 380 2.89 -15.30 10.70
C LYS A 380 2.20 -13.95 10.88
N ASP A 381 0.90 -13.89 10.61
CA ASP A 381 0.12 -12.68 10.86
C ASP A 381 0.06 -12.40 12.37
N ARG A 382 0.47 -11.20 12.80
CA ARG A 382 0.51 -10.79 14.21
C ARG A 382 -0.71 -10.00 14.71
N ARG A 383 -1.64 -9.60 13.84
CA ARG A 383 -2.76 -8.72 14.22
C ARG A 383 -3.69 -9.43 15.21
N ILE A 384 -4.13 -8.75 16.26
CA ILE A 384 -5.09 -9.35 17.21
C ILE A 384 -6.43 -9.61 16.51
N PHE A 385 -6.79 -8.72 15.57
CA PHE A 385 -7.91 -8.88 14.64
C PHE A 385 -7.39 -9.12 13.21
N THR A 386 -7.64 -10.31 12.69
CA THR A 386 -7.36 -10.69 11.30
C THR A 386 -8.48 -10.25 10.35
N LYS A 387 -9.73 -10.18 10.85
CA LYS A 387 -10.94 -9.72 10.15
C LYS A 387 -11.01 -8.18 10.07
N ASP A 388 -11.85 -7.65 9.18
CA ASP A 388 -12.06 -6.20 9.13
C ASP A 388 -12.96 -5.72 10.27
N LEU A 389 -12.43 -4.78 11.08
CA LEU A 389 -13.17 -4.11 12.14
C LEU A 389 -14.19 -3.08 11.62
N GLY A 390 -14.12 -2.70 10.34
CA GLY A 390 -15.14 -1.85 9.69
C GLY A 390 -16.54 -2.50 9.64
N ASP A 391 -16.59 -3.83 9.68
CA ASP A 391 -17.79 -4.66 9.68
C ASP A 391 -18.30 -5.04 11.08
N VAL A 392 -17.65 -4.56 12.15
CA VAL A 392 -18.19 -4.69 13.51
C VAL A 392 -19.41 -3.78 13.69
N VAL A 393 -20.47 -4.33 14.28
CA VAL A 393 -21.74 -3.67 14.60
C VAL A 393 -21.99 -3.54 16.10
N LYS A 394 -21.35 -4.37 16.93
CA LYS A 394 -21.46 -4.29 18.40
C LYS A 394 -20.12 -4.55 19.08
N ILE A 395 -19.83 -3.81 20.15
CA ILE A 395 -18.69 -4.03 21.05
C ILE A 395 -19.23 -4.01 22.49
N GLU A 396 -19.05 -5.09 23.24
CA GLU A 396 -19.55 -5.23 24.62
C GLU A 396 -18.41 -5.67 25.55
N ARG A 397 -18.21 -4.98 26.68
CA ARG A 397 -17.35 -5.44 27.78
C ARG A 397 -18.20 -6.05 28.88
N VAL A 398 -17.85 -7.26 29.32
CA VAL A 398 -18.47 -7.94 30.47
C VAL A 398 -17.40 -8.30 31.48
N LYS A 399 -17.59 -7.88 32.74
CA LYS A 399 -16.70 -8.13 33.87
C LYS A 399 -17.48 -8.70 35.06
N ASP A 400 -16.98 -9.76 35.68
CA ASP A 400 -17.65 -10.44 36.82
C ASP A 400 -19.11 -10.86 36.49
N GLY A 401 -19.39 -11.14 35.21
CA GLY A 401 -20.75 -11.40 34.70
C GLY A 401 -21.63 -10.16 34.49
N ASN A 402 -21.20 -8.99 34.95
CA ASN A 402 -21.89 -7.71 34.77
C ASN A 402 -21.46 -7.04 33.46
N LYS A 403 -22.41 -6.48 32.73
CA LYS A 403 -22.12 -5.64 31.56
C LYS A 403 -21.47 -4.33 32.04
N ILE A 404 -20.33 -3.97 31.48
CA ILE A 404 -19.62 -2.71 31.77
C ILE A 404 -19.99 -1.66 30.73
N PHE A 405 -19.90 -1.99 29.45
CA PHE A 405 -20.44 -1.16 28.38
C PHE A 405 -20.93 -2.00 27.19
N SER A 406 -21.78 -1.41 26.36
CA SER A 406 -22.22 -1.94 25.07
C SER A 406 -22.39 -0.80 24.07
N LEU A 407 -21.52 -0.78 23.06
CA LEU A 407 -21.58 0.10 21.90
C LEU A 407 -22.26 -0.62 20.74
N VAL A 408 -23.26 0.01 20.12
CA VAL A 408 -24.00 -0.53 18.97
C VAL A 408 -23.98 0.48 17.82
N LYS A 409 -23.72 0.00 16.60
CA LYS A 409 -23.64 0.81 15.37
C LYS A 409 -25.02 0.97 14.74
N ASP A 410 -25.60 2.15 14.91
CA ASP A 410 -26.84 2.60 14.26
C ASP A 410 -26.53 3.10 12.84
N VAL A 411 -27.46 2.87 11.90
CA VAL A 411 -27.28 3.19 10.47
C VAL A 411 -27.28 4.70 10.21
N ASP A 412 -28.07 5.46 10.97
CA ASP A 412 -28.28 6.89 10.76
C ASP A 412 -27.41 7.75 11.72
N LYS A 413 -27.12 7.24 12.92
CA LYS A 413 -26.48 7.99 14.01
C LYS A 413 -25.02 7.64 14.25
N GLY A 414 -24.50 6.60 13.59
CA GLY A 414 -23.17 6.07 13.88
C GLY A 414 -23.17 5.20 15.14
N TRP A 415 -22.11 5.24 15.94
CA TRP A 415 -22.08 4.48 17.19
C TRP A 415 -23.02 5.08 18.22
N THR A 416 -23.62 4.23 19.04
CA THR A 416 -24.55 4.56 20.13
C THR A 416 -24.16 3.74 21.36
N MET A 417 -24.40 4.26 22.57
CA MET A 417 -24.16 3.53 23.82
C MET A 417 -25.48 2.90 24.30
N GLU A 418 -25.62 1.59 24.11
CA GLU A 418 -26.76 0.79 24.60
C GLU A 418 -26.68 0.63 26.12
N TYR A 419 -25.46 0.48 26.66
CA TYR A 419 -25.22 0.39 28.10
C TYR A 419 -23.86 1.01 28.47
N PRO A 420 -23.75 1.81 29.56
CA PRO A 420 -24.88 2.46 30.24
C PRO A 420 -25.67 3.32 29.24
N SER A 421 -26.97 3.50 29.47
CA SER A 421 -27.83 4.25 28.54
C SER A 421 -27.48 5.74 28.57
N LEU A 422 -26.68 6.20 27.61
CA LEU A 422 -26.24 7.59 27.50
C LEU A 422 -26.98 8.36 26.40
N PRO A 423 -27.25 9.67 26.56
CA PRO A 423 -27.75 10.50 25.48
C PRO A 423 -26.75 10.56 24.30
N GLN A 424 -27.24 10.49 23.07
CA GLN A 424 -26.39 10.41 21.87
C GLN A 424 -25.39 11.57 21.73
N PHE A 425 -25.70 12.75 22.24
CA PHE A 425 -24.80 13.92 22.20
C PHE A 425 -23.63 13.84 23.19
N GLU A 426 -23.69 12.95 24.18
CA GLU A 426 -22.59 12.75 25.13
C GLU A 426 -21.52 11.80 24.57
N LEU A 427 -21.88 10.92 23.63
CA LEU A 427 -20.97 9.94 23.03
C LEU A 427 -20.10 10.58 21.94
N ASP A 428 -18.78 10.61 22.16
CA ASP A 428 -17.83 11.09 21.17
C ASP A 428 -17.50 10.00 20.13
N GLN A 429 -18.03 10.18 18.92
CA GLN A 429 -17.74 9.33 17.77
C GLN A 429 -16.23 9.27 17.45
N MET A 430 -15.47 10.33 17.74
CA MET A 430 -14.04 10.36 17.52
C MET A 430 -13.30 9.46 18.51
N SER A 431 -13.66 9.47 19.81
CA SER A 431 -13.15 8.51 20.79
C SER A 431 -13.44 7.05 20.38
N VAL A 432 -14.67 6.75 19.94
CA VAL A 432 -15.01 5.38 19.48
C VAL A 432 -14.20 4.99 18.24
N SER A 433 -14.05 5.90 17.26
CA SER A 433 -13.22 5.67 16.08
C SER A 433 -11.73 5.47 16.42
N ASN A 434 -11.21 6.25 17.37
CA ASN A 434 -9.84 6.14 17.87
C ASN A 434 -9.61 4.80 18.60
N TYR A 435 -10.57 4.35 19.41
CA TYR A 435 -10.53 3.04 20.06
C TYR A 435 -10.48 1.91 19.04
N ILE A 436 -11.41 1.88 18.07
CA ILE A 436 -11.43 0.87 16.99
C ILE A 436 -10.13 0.91 16.16
N SER A 437 -9.56 2.10 15.96
CA SER A 437 -8.27 2.26 15.28
C SER A 437 -7.11 1.65 16.10
N LYS A 438 -7.05 1.87 17.42
CA LYS A 438 -6.09 1.22 18.32
C LYS A 438 -6.20 -0.31 18.21
N LEU A 439 -7.42 -0.86 18.30
CA LEU A 439 -7.69 -2.30 18.14
C LEU A 439 -7.16 -2.84 16.80
N LYS A 440 -7.41 -2.11 15.69
CA LYS A 440 -6.97 -2.49 14.33
C LYS A 440 -5.45 -2.55 14.17
N THR A 441 -4.74 -1.66 14.85
CA THR A 441 -3.27 -1.53 14.77
C THR A 441 -2.49 -2.38 15.77
N SER A 442 -3.19 -3.04 16.71
CA SER A 442 -2.52 -3.80 17.78
C SER A 442 -2.15 -5.21 17.35
N GLU A 443 -0.92 -5.59 17.67
CA GLU A 443 -0.29 -6.84 17.28
C GLU A 443 0.23 -7.62 18.49
N VAL A 444 0.35 -8.94 18.32
CA VAL A 444 0.96 -9.85 19.30
C VAL A 444 2.47 -9.92 19.08
N GLN A 445 3.21 -9.90 20.18
CA GLN A 445 4.67 -9.97 20.15
C GLN A 445 5.17 -11.39 19.85
N SER A 446 4.48 -12.42 20.34
CA SER A 446 4.84 -13.82 20.10
C SER A 446 3.60 -14.74 20.12
N PHE A 447 3.80 -15.99 19.66
CA PHE A 447 2.78 -17.03 19.60
C PHE A 447 3.09 -18.14 20.61
N PRO A 448 2.73 -17.99 21.89
CA PRO A 448 3.16 -18.92 22.93
C PRO A 448 2.58 -20.34 22.78
N GLY A 449 1.48 -20.51 22.05
CA GLY A 449 0.81 -21.81 21.84
C GLY A 449 0.12 -22.35 23.10
N GLY A 450 -0.30 -23.62 23.07
CA GLY A 450 -1.10 -24.24 24.13
C GLY A 450 -2.60 -23.94 24.02
N SER A 451 -3.39 -24.47 24.96
CA SER A 451 -4.84 -24.26 25.04
C SER A 451 -5.22 -23.01 25.86
N ILE A 452 -6.50 -22.65 25.84
CA ILE A 452 -7.06 -21.53 26.62
C ILE A 452 -6.89 -21.80 28.12
N GLU A 453 -7.10 -23.05 28.52
CA GLU A 453 -7.00 -23.58 29.87
C GLU A 453 -5.54 -23.58 30.38
N ASP A 454 -4.58 -23.98 29.53
CA ASP A 454 -3.14 -23.95 29.86
C ASP A 454 -2.64 -22.53 30.19
N ARG A 455 -3.31 -21.52 29.62
CA ARG A 455 -2.96 -20.10 29.77
C ARG A 455 -3.81 -19.36 30.80
N GLY A 456 -4.77 -20.04 31.44
CA GLY A 456 -5.68 -19.42 32.41
C GLY A 456 -6.67 -18.43 31.79
N LEU A 457 -6.82 -18.44 30.46
CA LEU A 457 -7.75 -17.57 29.72
C LEU A 457 -9.21 -18.00 29.94
N ASP A 458 -9.44 -19.22 30.42
CA ASP A 458 -10.71 -19.77 30.89
C ASP A 458 -11.18 -19.15 32.23
N LYS A 459 -10.25 -18.63 33.02
CA LYS A 459 -10.50 -18.12 34.39
C LYS A 459 -10.74 -16.62 34.46
N THR A 460 -10.46 -15.89 33.39
CA THR A 460 -10.80 -14.46 33.35
C THR A 460 -12.31 -14.27 33.19
N ASN A 461 -12.86 -13.41 34.03
CA ASN A 461 -14.25 -13.01 33.99
C ASN A 461 -14.45 -11.62 33.35
N ASP A 462 -13.39 -11.01 32.81
CA ASP A 462 -13.38 -9.71 32.14
C ASP A 462 -13.03 -9.90 30.66
N ASN A 463 -14.03 -9.78 29.79
CA ASN A 463 -13.95 -10.11 28.37
C ASN A 463 -14.58 -9.04 27.47
N LEU A 464 -14.10 -8.99 26.23
CA LEU A 464 -14.59 -8.09 25.18
C LEU A 464 -15.24 -8.90 24.07
N LYS A 465 -16.50 -8.64 23.78
CA LYS A 465 -17.26 -9.29 22.71
C LYS A 465 -17.44 -8.35 21.52
N PHE A 466 -17.27 -8.90 20.34
CA PHE A 466 -17.39 -8.20 19.07
C PHE A 466 -18.38 -8.94 18.19
N GLU A 467 -19.38 -8.24 17.65
CA GLU A 467 -20.37 -8.77 16.71
C GLU A 467 -20.14 -8.15 15.33
N TRP A 468 -20.07 -8.97 14.29
CA TRP A 468 -19.94 -8.53 12.89
C TRP A 468 -21.30 -8.50 12.18
N LYS A 469 -21.39 -7.76 11.07
CA LYS A 469 -22.59 -7.67 10.20
C LYS A 469 -23.16 -9.03 9.74
N ASN A 470 -22.36 -10.09 9.75
CA ASN A 470 -22.77 -11.46 9.41
C ASN A 470 -23.42 -12.21 10.59
N GLY A 471 -23.54 -11.60 11.78
CA GLY A 471 -24.04 -12.21 13.00
C GLY A 471 -23.00 -13.07 13.75
N GLU A 472 -21.74 -13.08 13.31
CA GLU A 472 -20.67 -13.78 14.01
C GLU A 472 -20.25 -13.00 15.27
N VAL A 473 -20.10 -13.70 16.39
CA VAL A 473 -19.65 -13.13 17.67
C VAL A 473 -18.31 -13.75 18.06
N VAL A 474 -17.30 -12.91 18.27
CA VAL A 474 -15.99 -13.28 18.82
C VAL A 474 -15.89 -12.71 20.22
N THR A 475 -15.37 -13.50 21.17
CA THR A 475 -15.04 -13.03 22.52
C THR A 475 -13.53 -13.06 22.70
N LEU A 476 -12.95 -11.94 23.14
CA LEU A 476 -11.55 -11.84 23.54
C LEU A 476 -11.40 -11.95 25.05
N TYR A 477 -10.41 -12.73 25.45
CA TYR A 477 -9.99 -12.98 26.83
C TYR A 477 -8.52 -12.58 26.98
N TYR A 478 -8.14 -12.15 28.18
CA TYR A 478 -6.73 -11.94 28.54
C TYR A 478 -6.42 -12.54 29.92
N ALA A 479 -5.15 -12.91 30.13
CA ALA A 479 -4.64 -13.39 31.42
C ALA A 479 -3.18 -12.98 31.59
N ASN A 480 -2.81 -12.51 32.78
CA ASN A 480 -1.42 -12.11 33.08
C ASN A 480 -0.48 -13.32 32.94
N VAL A 481 0.72 -13.09 32.40
CA VAL A 481 1.75 -14.15 32.30
C VAL A 481 2.30 -14.48 33.70
N PRO A 482 2.30 -15.75 34.16
CA PRO A 482 2.80 -16.08 35.49
C PRO A 482 4.28 -15.73 35.68
N GLY A 483 4.58 -14.85 36.65
CA GLY A 483 5.94 -14.39 36.95
C GLY A 483 6.43 -13.23 36.08
N ASP A 484 5.62 -12.73 35.14
CA ASP A 484 5.95 -11.60 34.28
C ASP A 484 4.88 -10.50 34.44
N ASN A 485 5.30 -9.34 34.95
CA ASN A 485 4.42 -8.21 35.25
C ASN A 485 4.27 -7.24 34.06
N LEU A 486 4.90 -7.50 32.92
CA LEU A 486 4.87 -6.65 31.72
C LEU A 486 3.97 -7.22 30.62
N HIS A 487 3.73 -8.52 30.60
CA HIS A 487 3.01 -9.20 29.53
C HIS A 487 1.74 -9.92 29.99
N SER A 488 0.80 -10.06 29.05
CA SER A 488 -0.41 -10.86 29.16
C SER A 488 -0.57 -11.77 27.95
N TYR A 489 -1.14 -12.94 28.16
CA TYR A 489 -1.73 -13.74 27.09
C TYR A 489 -3.05 -13.10 26.66
N ILE A 490 -3.34 -13.16 25.36
CA ILE A 490 -4.60 -12.69 24.78
C ILE A 490 -5.07 -13.65 23.69
N THR A 491 -6.36 -13.94 23.62
CA THR A 491 -6.95 -14.63 22.46
C THR A 491 -7.07 -13.68 21.27
N ARG A 492 -6.89 -14.18 20.05
CA ARG A 492 -7.11 -13.47 18.79
C ARG A 492 -8.49 -13.80 18.19
N ASP A 493 -8.92 -13.02 17.20
CA ASP A 493 -10.22 -13.22 16.55
C ASP A 493 -10.35 -14.50 15.71
N ASN A 494 -9.23 -15.17 15.44
CA ASN A 494 -9.11 -16.47 14.80
C ASN A 494 -9.01 -17.64 15.80
N GLY A 495 -9.07 -17.37 17.10
CA GLY A 495 -8.97 -18.37 18.18
C GLY A 495 -7.54 -18.73 18.61
N GLU A 496 -6.50 -18.23 17.94
CA GLU A 496 -5.12 -18.42 18.39
C GLU A 496 -4.81 -17.58 19.65
N ILE A 497 -3.84 -18.03 20.45
CA ILE A 497 -3.33 -17.28 21.60
C ILE A 497 -2.05 -16.55 21.19
N GLY A 498 -2.00 -15.25 21.49
CA GLY A 498 -0.79 -14.44 21.40
C GLY A 498 -0.35 -13.92 22.76
N MET A 499 0.83 -13.31 22.80
CA MET A 499 1.34 -12.55 23.94
C MET A 499 1.43 -11.06 23.57
N VAL A 500 0.99 -10.19 24.48
CA VAL A 500 1.01 -8.72 24.32
C VAL A 500 1.56 -8.06 25.58
N THR A 501 1.94 -6.79 25.51
CA THR A 501 2.24 -5.99 26.72
C THR A 501 0.95 -5.63 27.45
N ASN A 502 1.05 -5.36 28.74
CA ASN A 502 -0.06 -4.90 29.57
C ASN A 502 -0.59 -3.52 29.12
N ASP A 503 0.20 -2.73 28.39
CA ASP A 503 -0.26 -1.50 27.73
C ASP A 503 -1.35 -1.81 26.70
N VAL A 504 -1.19 -2.84 25.85
CA VAL A 504 -2.21 -3.25 24.86
C VAL A 504 -3.49 -3.68 25.57
N VAL A 505 -3.39 -4.42 26.68
CA VAL A 505 -4.56 -4.79 27.51
C VAL A 505 -5.27 -3.53 28.02
N SER A 506 -4.53 -2.54 28.53
CA SER A 506 -5.11 -1.28 29.00
C SER A 506 -5.78 -0.45 27.89
N MET A 507 -5.27 -0.53 26.64
CA MET A 507 -5.88 0.11 25.48
C MET A 507 -7.18 -0.58 25.04
N PHE A 508 -7.36 -1.86 25.35
CA PHE A 508 -8.51 -2.68 24.98
C PHE A 508 -9.60 -2.65 26.06
N TRP A 509 -9.23 -2.91 27.32
CA TRP A 509 -10.13 -3.00 28.47
C TRP A 509 -10.41 -1.63 29.10
N VAL A 510 -10.97 -0.72 28.29
CA VAL A 510 -11.38 0.65 28.69
C VAL A 510 -12.74 0.68 29.40
N THR A 511 -13.05 1.80 30.05
CA THR A 511 -14.34 2.06 30.73
C THR A 511 -15.24 2.94 29.84
N PRO A 512 -16.57 3.01 30.03
CA PRO A 512 -17.46 3.77 29.15
C PRO A 512 -17.12 5.27 29.06
N GLU A 513 -16.48 5.83 30.10
CA GLU A 513 -16.02 7.21 30.21
C GLU A 513 -15.07 7.63 29.08
N GLU A 514 -14.23 6.72 28.58
CA GLU A 514 -13.29 6.97 27.47
C GLU A 514 -14.02 7.37 26.17
N PHE A 515 -15.28 6.95 26.02
CA PHE A 515 -16.12 7.28 24.88
C PHE A 515 -16.96 8.55 25.08
N VAL A 516 -16.95 9.15 26.27
CA VAL A 516 -17.78 10.33 26.57
C VAL A 516 -17.03 11.62 26.24
N SER A 517 -17.69 12.52 25.52
CA SER A 517 -17.15 13.84 25.17
C SER A 517 -16.73 14.61 26.42
N LEU A 518 -15.49 15.09 26.47
CA LEU A 518 -15.01 15.94 27.57
C LEU A 518 -15.38 17.41 27.40
N VAL A 519 -16.04 17.80 26.30
CA VAL A 519 -16.42 19.21 26.04
C VAL A 519 -17.58 19.61 26.96
N LEU A 520 -17.35 20.57 27.84
CA LEU A 520 -18.35 21.12 28.77
C LEU A 520 -19.05 22.34 28.17
N TYR A 521 -18.28 23.22 27.54
CA TYR A 521 -18.79 24.41 26.86
C TYR A 521 -18.11 24.59 25.50
N LYS A 522 -18.92 24.91 24.49
CA LYS A 522 -18.45 25.27 23.14
C LYS A 522 -19.37 26.33 22.54
N PHE A 523 -18.91 27.57 22.46
CA PHE A 523 -19.69 28.71 21.94
C PHE A 523 -18.78 29.85 21.45
N PRO A 524 -19.19 30.68 20.48
CA PRO A 524 -18.47 31.91 20.16
C PRO A 524 -18.63 32.97 21.28
N PRO A 525 -17.55 33.57 21.82
CA PRO A 525 -17.66 34.60 22.87
C PRO A 525 -18.46 35.84 22.46
N SER A 526 -18.53 36.15 21.16
CA SER A 526 -19.30 37.25 20.59
C SER A 526 -20.81 37.11 20.77
N ASP A 527 -21.27 35.86 20.89
CA ASP A 527 -22.68 35.54 20.78
C ASP A 527 -23.33 35.47 22.16
N VAL A 528 -22.54 35.43 23.24
CA VAL A 528 -23.05 35.41 24.61
C VAL A 528 -23.61 36.78 24.98
N GLU A 529 -24.87 36.80 25.42
CA GLU A 529 -25.58 38.03 25.79
C GLU A 529 -25.92 38.10 27.29
N GLU A 530 -26.01 36.95 27.98
CA GLU A 530 -26.26 36.88 29.43
C GLU A 530 -25.54 35.70 30.08
N VAL A 531 -24.85 35.95 31.20
CA VAL A 531 -24.13 34.96 32.01
C VAL A 531 -24.44 35.18 33.49
N SER A 532 -24.79 34.13 34.22
CA SER A 532 -24.77 34.12 35.68
C SER A 532 -23.48 33.50 36.19
N ILE A 533 -22.88 34.10 37.21
CA ILE A 533 -21.80 33.50 38.00
C ILE A 533 -22.17 33.62 39.47
N THR A 534 -22.25 32.49 40.18
CA THR A 534 -22.41 32.46 41.64
C THR A 534 -21.10 32.00 42.25
N ALA A 535 -20.53 32.78 43.15
CA ALA A 535 -19.28 32.49 43.84
C ALA A 535 -19.35 33.03 45.27
N ASN A 536 -18.77 32.31 46.25
CA ASN A 536 -18.80 32.68 47.67
C ASN A 536 -20.22 33.00 48.18
N SER A 537 -21.21 32.22 47.75
CA SER A 537 -22.65 32.42 48.03
C SER A 537 -23.29 33.72 47.51
N VAL A 538 -22.59 34.51 46.68
CA VAL A 538 -23.13 35.70 46.00
C VAL A 538 -23.31 35.41 44.52
N LYS A 539 -24.51 35.69 44.00
CA LYS A 539 -24.83 35.57 42.58
C LYS A 539 -24.69 36.92 41.88
N PHE A 540 -23.92 36.91 40.78
CA PHE A 540 -23.78 38.02 39.85
C PHE A 540 -24.39 37.66 38.50
N ASP A 541 -25.30 38.49 38.00
CA ASP A 541 -25.85 38.39 36.64
C ASP A 541 -25.21 39.45 35.76
N PHE A 542 -24.57 39.02 34.67
CA PHE A 542 -23.88 39.88 33.70
C PHE A 542 -24.67 39.90 32.38
N VAL A 543 -24.92 41.09 31.85
CA VAL A 543 -25.64 41.32 30.60
C VAL A 543 -24.79 42.17 29.66
N ASN A 544 -24.75 41.79 28.38
CA ASN A 544 -24.12 42.56 27.32
C ASN A 544 -25.11 43.59 26.75
N LEU A 545 -24.79 44.87 26.90
CA LEU A 545 -25.54 45.99 26.33
C LEU A 545 -24.64 46.73 25.33
N GLU A 546 -24.99 46.64 24.04
CA GLU A 546 -24.28 47.33 22.94
C GLU A 546 -22.76 47.07 22.93
N GLY A 547 -22.35 45.83 23.24
CA GLY A 547 -20.93 45.41 23.28
C GLY A 547 -20.24 45.64 24.63
N ASN A 548 -20.93 46.19 25.63
CA ASN A 548 -20.39 46.45 26.96
C ASN A 548 -21.09 45.57 28.01
N TRP A 549 -20.31 44.79 28.76
CA TRP A 549 -20.81 43.96 29.86
C TRP A 549 -21.08 44.80 31.11
N ARG A 550 -22.26 44.60 31.70
CA ARG A 550 -22.66 45.25 32.96
C ARG A 550 -23.23 44.21 33.92
N VAL A 551 -23.06 44.46 35.22
CA VAL A 551 -23.75 43.72 36.27
C VAL A 551 -25.19 44.21 36.33
N SER A 552 -26.15 43.31 36.19
CA SER A 552 -27.60 43.58 36.32
C SER A 552 -28.15 43.16 37.68
N SER A 553 -27.47 42.24 38.38
CA SER A 553 -27.77 41.81 39.75
C SER A 553 -26.47 41.37 40.43
N PRO A 554 -26.24 41.68 41.72
CA PRO A 554 -27.10 42.48 42.61
C PRO A 554 -27.07 43.97 42.21
N GLU A 555 -28.12 44.71 42.55
CA GLU A 555 -28.16 46.17 42.32
C GLU A 555 -27.03 46.89 43.07
N GLY A 556 -26.51 47.96 42.45
CA GLY A 556 -25.42 48.76 43.01
C GLY A 556 -24.02 48.15 42.86
N TYR A 557 -23.82 47.17 41.98
CA TYR A 557 -22.49 46.68 41.59
C TYR A 557 -22.16 47.05 40.14
N VAL A 558 -20.88 47.33 39.86
CA VAL A 558 -20.40 47.72 38.53
C VAL A 558 -19.12 46.94 38.18
N LEU A 559 -19.04 46.46 36.94
CA LEU A 559 -17.83 45.87 36.36
C LEU A 559 -16.90 46.99 35.86
N THR A 560 -15.74 47.15 36.50
CA THR A 560 -14.77 48.22 36.20
C THR A 560 -13.82 47.90 35.04
N ASN A 561 -13.61 46.60 34.74
CA ASN A 561 -12.72 46.15 33.67
C ASN A 561 -13.40 45.11 32.76
N GLN A 562 -13.68 45.51 31.51
CA GLN A 562 -14.26 44.64 30.49
C GLN A 562 -13.31 43.50 30.06
N SER A 563 -11.99 43.74 30.10
CA SER A 563 -10.98 42.77 29.63
C SER A 563 -10.94 41.50 30.47
N ASP A 564 -11.18 41.62 31.77
CA ASP A 564 -11.20 40.49 32.72
C ASP A 564 -12.42 39.60 32.45
N PHE A 565 -13.58 40.20 32.18
CA PHE A 565 -14.77 39.45 31.80
C PHE A 565 -14.61 38.75 30.44
N MET A 566 -14.02 39.43 29.46
CA MET A 566 -13.68 38.80 28.17
C MET A 566 -12.60 37.71 28.30
N ARG A 567 -11.75 37.74 29.34
CA ARG A 567 -10.83 36.63 29.68
C ARG A 567 -11.59 35.43 30.26
N VAL A 568 -12.59 35.64 31.13
CA VAL A 568 -13.49 34.57 31.60
C VAL A 568 -14.23 33.92 30.43
N LEU A 569 -14.91 34.72 29.58
CA LEU A 569 -15.65 34.20 28.44
C LEU A 569 -14.79 33.37 27.48
N ARG A 570 -13.56 33.80 27.19
CA ARG A 570 -12.63 33.05 26.32
C ARG A 570 -12.13 31.74 26.92
N ASN A 571 -12.01 31.65 28.24
CA ASN A 571 -11.68 30.39 28.91
C ASN A 571 -12.88 29.43 28.93
N LEU A 572 -14.09 29.96 29.14
CA LEU A 572 -15.32 29.16 29.13
C LEU A 572 -15.74 28.72 27.73
N SER A 573 -15.50 29.52 26.69
CA SER A 573 -16.01 29.28 25.32
C SER A 573 -15.56 27.98 24.65
N SER A 574 -14.52 27.34 25.17
CA SER A 574 -14.01 26.05 24.71
C SER A 574 -13.63 25.14 25.88
N LEU A 575 -14.31 25.28 27.02
CA LEU A 575 -13.99 24.53 28.22
C LEU A 575 -14.17 23.03 27.99
N THR A 576 -13.06 22.31 28.16
CA THR A 576 -12.98 20.85 28.05
C THR A 576 -12.44 20.32 29.38
N ALA A 577 -13.11 19.31 29.92
CA ALA A 577 -12.66 18.57 31.10
C ALA A 577 -11.36 17.80 30.81
N THR A 578 -10.58 17.50 31.85
CA THR A 578 -9.41 16.63 31.75
C THR A 578 -9.76 15.15 31.83
N LYS A 579 -10.79 14.82 32.62
CA LYS A 579 -11.35 13.47 32.80
C LYS A 579 -12.84 13.55 33.14
N ILE A 580 -13.53 12.44 32.96
CA ILE A 580 -14.87 12.16 33.48
C ILE A 580 -14.81 10.87 34.32
N PHE A 581 -15.63 10.79 35.35
CA PHE A 581 -15.82 9.67 36.25
C PHE A 581 -17.31 9.37 36.36
N ASP A 582 -17.69 8.12 36.64
CA ASP A 582 -19.08 7.79 36.96
C ASP A 582 -19.53 8.54 38.23
N ALA A 583 -20.78 8.98 38.24
CA ALA A 583 -21.41 9.62 39.40
C ALA A 583 -21.75 8.61 40.52
N GLY A 584 -21.58 7.30 40.27
CA GLY A 584 -21.72 6.23 41.27
C GLY A 584 -20.48 5.95 42.11
N GLU A 585 -19.28 6.38 41.70
CA GLU A 585 -18.08 6.30 42.55
C GLU A 585 -18.07 7.39 43.65
N GLU A 586 -17.29 7.19 44.71
CA GLU A 586 -17.19 8.07 45.91
C GLU A 586 -16.61 9.50 45.65
N LYS A 587 -16.69 9.99 44.42
CA LYS A 587 -16.15 11.27 43.95
C LYS A 587 -17.15 12.40 44.19
N ASP A 588 -17.33 12.80 45.44
CA ASP A 588 -18.21 13.93 45.77
C ASP A 588 -17.70 15.27 45.15
N LEU A 589 -18.62 16.00 44.52
CA LEU A 589 -18.43 17.38 44.08
C LEU A 589 -18.04 18.29 45.27
N GLY A 590 -18.54 17.98 46.47
CA GLY A 590 -18.31 18.73 47.68
C GLY A 590 -18.97 20.12 47.64
N GLU A 591 -18.41 21.07 48.39
CA GLU A 591 -18.92 22.44 48.41
C GLU A 591 -18.71 23.14 47.06
N VAL A 592 -19.81 23.55 46.43
CA VAL A 592 -19.80 24.31 45.16
C VAL A 592 -19.18 25.68 45.41
N THR A 593 -17.94 25.86 44.96
CA THR A 593 -17.21 27.13 45.09
C THR A 593 -17.63 28.14 44.02
N VAL A 594 -17.91 27.65 42.80
CA VAL A 594 -18.34 28.45 41.65
C VAL A 594 -19.44 27.73 40.88
N GLU A 595 -20.52 28.43 40.57
CA GLU A 595 -21.54 28.03 39.60
C GLU A 595 -21.52 29.03 38.43
N VAL A 596 -21.61 28.54 37.19
CA VAL A 596 -21.71 29.35 35.97
C VAL A 596 -22.88 28.86 35.12
N ASP A 597 -23.79 29.75 34.73
CA ASP A 597 -24.93 29.45 33.85
C ASP A 597 -24.91 30.41 32.64
N ILE A 598 -24.71 29.84 31.44
CA ILE A 598 -24.74 30.57 30.17
C ILE A 598 -26.18 30.63 29.67
N LYS A 599 -26.89 31.67 30.13
CA LYS A 599 -28.34 31.82 29.98
C LYS A 599 -28.82 32.21 28.57
N LYS A 600 -28.03 32.97 27.82
CA LYS A 600 -28.45 33.50 26.52
C LYS A 600 -27.29 33.63 25.55
N ILE A 601 -27.45 32.99 24.39
CA ILE A 601 -26.58 33.12 23.23
C ILE A 601 -27.41 33.55 22.02
N ARG A 602 -26.86 34.46 21.22
CA ARG A 602 -27.39 34.95 19.94
C ARG A 602 -27.28 33.84 18.89
N GLY A 603 -28.42 33.28 18.49
CA GLY A 603 -28.49 32.39 17.33
C GLY A 603 -28.60 33.16 16.01
N GLU A 604 -28.24 32.51 14.90
CA GLU A 604 -28.40 33.06 13.54
C GLU A 604 -29.86 33.35 13.16
N ASN A 605 -30.83 32.70 13.84
CA ASN A 605 -32.26 32.97 13.71
C ASN A 605 -32.83 33.59 15.00
N THR A 606 -33.58 34.69 14.85
CA THR A 606 -33.99 35.63 15.91
C THR A 606 -34.98 35.11 16.97
N GLN A 607 -35.23 33.80 17.04
CA GLN A 607 -36.16 33.18 17.99
C GLN A 607 -35.55 32.10 18.89
N SER A 608 -34.41 31.49 18.53
CA SER A 608 -33.77 30.42 19.32
C SER A 608 -32.64 30.96 20.22
N LYS A 609 -32.99 31.36 21.44
CA LYS A 609 -32.01 31.58 22.53
C LYS A 609 -31.54 30.22 23.05
N PHE A 610 -30.33 29.80 22.70
CA PHE A 610 -29.76 28.59 23.30
C PHE A 610 -29.27 28.88 24.72
N LYS A 611 -29.69 28.02 25.67
CA LYS A 611 -29.02 27.80 26.95
C LYS A 611 -28.10 26.59 26.77
N ILE A 612 -26.85 26.68 27.19
CA ILE A 612 -25.94 25.52 27.15
C ILE A 612 -26.06 24.67 28.43
N GLY A 613 -26.67 25.22 29.48
CA GLY A 613 -26.83 24.56 30.77
C GLY A 613 -25.85 25.12 31.80
N LYS A 614 -26.06 24.74 33.06
CA LYS A 614 -25.29 25.18 34.21
C LYS A 614 -24.08 24.27 34.48
N LEU A 615 -22.92 24.88 34.70
CA LEU A 615 -21.71 24.24 35.21
C LEU A 615 -21.55 24.55 36.70
N LEU A 616 -21.45 23.50 37.52
CA LEU A 616 -21.09 23.57 38.94
C LEU A 616 -19.62 23.16 39.09
N ILE A 617 -18.82 23.93 39.83
CA ILE A 617 -17.42 23.62 40.15
C ILE A 617 -17.27 23.58 41.68
N GLY A 618 -16.89 22.42 42.19
CA GLY A 618 -16.81 22.08 43.59
C GLY A 618 -15.41 22.22 44.19
N LYS A 619 -15.09 21.33 45.13
CA LYS A 619 -13.78 21.29 45.81
C LYS A 619 -12.63 20.92 44.86
N SER A 620 -11.41 21.20 45.31
CA SER A 620 -10.19 20.67 44.69
C SER A 620 -10.14 19.15 44.77
N ASP A 621 -9.48 18.53 43.79
CA ASP A 621 -9.10 17.12 43.86
C ASP A 621 -8.07 16.95 44.99
N ASP A 622 -8.39 16.10 45.96
CA ASP A 622 -7.55 15.86 47.15
C ASP A 622 -6.21 15.20 46.78
N THR A 623 -6.10 14.62 45.57
CA THR A 623 -4.87 14.01 45.04
C THR A 623 -4.01 14.95 44.20
N ASP A 624 -4.61 15.95 43.54
CA ASP A 624 -3.90 16.94 42.72
C ASP A 624 -4.67 18.27 42.69
N VAL A 625 -4.26 19.18 43.57
CA VAL A 625 -4.88 20.50 43.78
C VAL A 625 -4.90 21.42 42.56
N ARG A 626 -4.25 21.04 41.45
CA ARG A 626 -4.36 21.73 40.15
C ARG A 626 -5.71 21.47 39.47
N TYR A 627 -6.51 20.54 39.99
CA TYR A 627 -7.81 20.18 39.46
C TYR A 627 -8.94 20.35 40.48
N ARG A 628 -10.16 20.46 39.96
CA ARG A 628 -11.42 20.52 40.72
C ARG A 628 -12.46 19.59 40.14
N TRP A 629 -13.36 19.12 41.00
CA TRP A 629 -14.56 18.40 40.57
C TRP A 629 -15.58 19.37 39.99
N ALA A 630 -16.26 18.96 38.93
CA ALA A 630 -17.28 19.74 38.27
C ALA A 630 -18.44 18.86 37.78
N LYS A 631 -19.64 19.44 37.69
CA LYS A 631 -20.84 18.79 37.18
C LYS A 631 -21.54 19.70 36.18
N MET A 632 -21.90 19.17 35.02
CA MET A 632 -22.59 19.91 33.97
C MET A 632 -24.06 19.47 33.91
N GLU A 633 -24.97 20.43 33.88
CA GLU A 633 -26.40 20.18 33.75
C GLU A 633 -26.73 19.47 32.43
N GLY A 634 -27.63 18.48 32.49
CA GLY A 634 -28.00 17.67 31.32
C GLY A 634 -26.92 16.66 30.89
N ARG A 635 -25.80 16.55 31.61
CA ARG A 635 -24.75 15.56 31.36
C ARG A 635 -24.63 14.53 32.47
N SER A 636 -24.29 13.32 32.08
CA SER A 636 -23.93 12.22 32.99
C SER A 636 -22.52 12.39 33.58
N GLY A 637 -22.25 11.73 34.71
CA GLY A 637 -20.94 11.68 35.35
C GLY A 637 -20.51 12.96 36.12
N ILE A 638 -19.27 12.89 36.63
CA ILE A 638 -18.57 13.98 37.31
C ILE A 638 -17.26 14.23 36.59
N PHE A 639 -17.01 15.50 36.27
CA PHE A 639 -15.89 15.94 35.44
C PHE A 639 -14.76 16.49 36.31
N GLN A 640 -13.54 16.39 35.80
CA GLN A 640 -12.36 17.04 36.37
C GLN A 640 -12.00 18.25 35.49
N VAL A 641 -11.85 19.43 36.08
CA VAL A 641 -11.47 20.68 35.40
C VAL A 641 -10.25 21.31 36.07
N LYS A 642 -9.53 22.19 35.36
CA LYS A 642 -8.37 22.91 35.94
C LYS A 642 -8.79 23.96 36.96
N GLN A 643 -8.01 24.10 38.04
CA GLN A 643 -8.11 25.17 39.05
C GLN A 643 -8.11 26.58 38.41
N GLU A 644 -7.35 26.75 37.33
CA GLU A 644 -7.27 27.98 36.52
C GLU A 644 -8.65 28.53 36.11
N VAL A 645 -9.66 27.68 35.88
CA VAL A 645 -11.02 28.11 35.54
C VAL A 645 -11.65 28.91 36.70
N VAL A 646 -11.45 28.45 37.94
CA VAL A 646 -11.92 29.16 39.13
C VAL A 646 -11.07 30.40 39.40
N ASP A 647 -9.75 30.33 39.21
CA ASP A 647 -8.85 31.46 39.43
C ASP A 647 -9.19 32.64 38.51
N VAL A 648 -9.41 32.37 37.21
CA VAL A 648 -9.77 33.40 36.21
C VAL A 648 -11.13 34.04 36.53
N ILE A 649 -12.10 33.29 37.05
CA ILE A 649 -13.40 33.79 37.50
C ILE A 649 -13.25 34.63 38.78
N MET A 650 -12.57 34.12 39.80
CA MET A 650 -12.36 34.82 41.06
C MET A 650 -11.54 36.11 40.89
N ASP A 651 -10.57 36.13 39.98
CA ASP A 651 -9.79 37.32 39.66
C ASP A 651 -10.65 38.37 38.93
N MET A 652 -11.51 37.96 38.00
CA MET A 652 -12.48 38.85 37.34
C MET A 652 -13.46 39.47 38.35
N LEU A 653 -13.92 38.71 39.35
CA LEU A 653 -14.84 39.22 40.37
C LEU A 653 -14.22 40.32 41.25
N LYS A 654 -12.89 40.46 41.32
CA LYS A 654 -12.23 41.62 41.97
C LYS A 654 -12.50 42.94 41.24
N SER A 655 -12.78 42.86 39.92
CA SER A 655 -13.17 44.00 39.08
C SER A 655 -14.67 44.30 39.16
N VAL A 656 -15.43 43.60 40.01
CA VAL A 656 -16.84 43.90 40.32
C VAL A 656 -16.91 44.62 41.67
N VAL A 657 -17.12 45.94 41.62
CA VAL A 657 -17.07 46.82 42.79
C VAL A 657 -18.47 47.33 43.13
N LYS A 658 -18.78 47.43 44.43
CA LYS A 658 -20.00 48.08 44.90
C LYS A 658 -19.88 49.59 44.75
N GLN A 659 -20.86 50.21 44.09
CA GLN A 659 -20.93 51.63 43.76
C GLN A 659 -21.41 52.49 44.93
#